data_AF-A0A974WML5-F1
#
_entry.id   AF-A0A974WML5-F1
#
_cell.length_a   1.000
_cell.length_b   1.000
_cell.length_c   1.000
_cell.angle_alpha   90.00
_cell.angle_beta   90.00
_cell.angle_gamma   90.00
#
_symmetry.space_group_name_H-M   'P 1'
#
loop_
_entity.id
_entity.type
_entity.pdbx_description
1 polymer ?
#
loop_
_entity_poly.entity_id
_entity_poly.type
_entity_poly.pdbx_seq_one_letter_code
_entity_poly.pdbx_strand_id
1 'polypeptide(L)'
;MAKMRAPKNEATGTSGQSFVKGEFEELGWGAVPNPEHDLGTDLWLMARDENRFDLGALVGAQVKTGDSYFKSAKTDEGSGEVVGWWYAEEDDSHFDYWSEHTTPHILVLRDTKSKTSYWVQVTSDAIQSTGKGNKILVPASQTVDESSRDALTAVATSPSRVLSLDGSAWGSSWKVPQSDRLRYALMAPRLVAPHPNKDQVFPDATEALAMLMQGRFSELRDVASAAAREASESVSDVNSWLWDLFDAIWSWAVSGDLSKIEALPETADEHYVVAGAVASAAALIEYGRPEDALAAVRGVESREGLGTIDIAWLKSHEARCLVELGHLEEGRDLALEVQKLRAVAPNDPTAGALVAVTTTLVFDMSGFGMGDIGELIQSIDTSTRWWRSQTIANGLEKHFDEQFKTWGRDSSVTWAAADTVWTSLRSATLLAGLSADHGGWRNAMSLLARRELMKASATDTTVLLESLTDLVRAGAKKELVLAVRKLSDDGPVDPLVTLTGRLELESTPRSCLASALAFVRYAGDFAEVADADRHATWLLSSLANPDELRQRMKPTFLIETDLLQSLGGLMRSMSATMKRRVMDHLVSLPVIEDQSLASGYGRIVALVGDDQWSAEDLTRLSARTNDNCELQDDIDGVLATNRPDFRTGLLAKIKQGDLTALGNFGKVTDLPKDAAEAAISHLATSIDNQVKQARSGMHGLGGPDLGHALVVLNAWHRDVARWDAVEALLTEPNAHQSHILGTIGALGKIAKQVPEEEKHRLRPVLEAITQRPAYERDTAFIPTNSSPQSSAKLALLRLFPDEVTDSTMQGLLAGSSSDREVAATIAGERSVTGDRNLLFSLATDPDPRVRVAAIVSLTRRVASEDAPSETSAMICELVDRGGPLTAKQVSGYLLDMPENEARSVLLGSLADHASSLVRARVAAGRANDGLLD
;
A
#
# COMPACT_ATOMS: atom_id res chain seq x y z
N MET A 1 -55.76 -3.66 56.84
CA MET A 1 -55.17 -4.52 55.79
C MET A 1 -56.07 -4.48 54.58
N ALA A 2 -55.68 -3.75 53.53
CA ALA A 2 -56.37 -3.78 52.25
C ALA A 2 -56.10 -5.14 51.59
N LYS A 3 -57.16 -5.91 51.31
CA LYS A 3 -57.04 -7.18 50.58
C LYS A 3 -56.82 -6.85 49.11
N MET A 4 -55.60 -7.08 48.62
CA MET A 4 -55.30 -7.02 47.19
C MET A 4 -55.87 -8.27 46.51
N ARG A 5 -56.55 -8.07 45.38
CA ARG A 5 -57.10 -9.15 44.56
C ARG A 5 -56.06 -9.48 43.50
N ALA A 6 -55.55 -10.71 43.49
CA ALA A 6 -54.64 -11.17 42.45
C ALA A 6 -55.30 -11.12 41.06
N PRO A 7 -54.58 -10.74 40.00
CA PRO A 7 -55.06 -10.75 38.63
C PRO A 7 -55.61 -12.12 38.21
N LYS A 8 -56.71 -12.13 37.44
CA LYS A 8 -57.44 -13.34 37.03
C LYS A 8 -56.60 -14.37 36.27
N ASN A 9 -55.51 -13.94 35.63
CA ASN A 9 -54.73 -14.75 34.69
C ASN A 9 -53.44 -15.32 35.31
N GLU A 10 -53.02 -14.80 36.48
CA GLU A 10 -51.78 -15.20 37.17
C GLU A 10 -51.84 -16.67 37.62
N ALA A 11 -52.98 -17.09 38.17
CA ALA A 11 -53.19 -18.47 38.62
C ALA A 11 -53.17 -19.50 37.46
N THR A 12 -53.55 -19.10 36.24
CA THR A 12 -53.62 -20.00 35.08
C THR A 12 -52.25 -20.23 34.45
N GLY A 13 -51.41 -19.18 34.35
CA GLY A 13 -50.04 -19.28 33.83
C GLY A 13 -49.15 -20.12 34.73
N THR A 14 -49.05 -19.78 36.02
CA THR A 14 -48.21 -20.50 37.00
C THR A 14 -48.65 -21.95 37.20
N SER A 15 -49.97 -22.22 37.15
CA SER A 15 -50.48 -23.59 37.22
C SER A 15 -50.06 -24.40 35.98
N GLY A 16 -50.07 -23.79 34.80
CA GLY A 16 -49.64 -24.43 33.56
C GLY A 16 -48.16 -24.84 33.58
N GLN A 17 -47.29 -23.92 34.00
CA GLN A 17 -45.86 -24.17 34.20
C GLN A 17 -45.62 -25.34 35.18
N SER A 18 -46.39 -25.39 36.27
CA SER A 18 -46.29 -26.47 37.26
C SER A 18 -46.66 -27.84 36.69
N PHE A 19 -47.66 -27.92 35.80
CA PHE A 19 -48.04 -29.16 35.14
C PHE A 19 -47.00 -29.61 34.11
N VAL A 20 -46.54 -28.71 33.25
CA VAL A 20 -45.50 -29.03 32.25
C VAL A 20 -44.21 -29.46 32.94
N LYS A 21 -43.82 -28.81 34.03
CA LYS A 21 -42.69 -29.24 34.87
C LYS A 21 -42.87 -30.69 35.33
N GLY A 22 -44.04 -31.04 35.85
CA GLY A 22 -44.35 -32.40 36.30
C GLY A 22 -44.26 -33.43 35.16
N GLU A 23 -44.72 -33.09 33.95
CA GLU A 23 -44.65 -33.98 32.79
C GLU A 23 -43.20 -34.27 32.38
N PHE A 24 -42.31 -33.28 32.40
CA PHE A 24 -40.88 -33.52 32.18
C PHE A 24 -40.22 -34.31 33.32
N GLU A 25 -40.63 -34.11 34.57
CA GLU A 25 -40.17 -34.93 35.70
C GLU A 25 -40.63 -36.40 35.59
N GLU A 26 -41.83 -36.64 35.04
CA GLU A 26 -42.35 -37.98 34.73
C GLU A 26 -41.54 -38.68 33.63
N LEU A 27 -41.04 -37.92 32.64
CA LEU A 27 -40.07 -38.40 31.65
C LEU A 27 -38.69 -38.71 32.26
N GLY A 28 -38.48 -38.38 33.54
CA GLY A 28 -37.23 -38.58 34.26
C GLY A 28 -36.23 -37.45 34.07
N TRP A 29 -36.57 -36.40 33.31
CA TRP A 29 -35.75 -35.21 33.09
C TRP A 29 -35.72 -34.34 34.36
N GLY A 30 -34.68 -33.53 34.50
CA GLY A 30 -34.68 -32.49 35.52
C GLY A 30 -35.41 -31.25 35.02
N ALA A 31 -36.33 -30.67 35.79
CA ALA A 31 -37.04 -29.46 35.40
C ALA A 31 -36.98 -28.40 36.51
N VAL A 32 -36.46 -27.22 36.18
CA VAL A 32 -36.21 -26.13 37.14
C VAL A 32 -37.00 -24.88 36.71
N PRO A 33 -37.86 -24.31 37.56
CA PRO A 33 -38.56 -23.08 37.24
C PRO A 33 -37.61 -21.87 37.24
N ASN A 34 -37.87 -20.88 36.39
CA ASN A 34 -37.09 -19.64 36.27
C ASN A 34 -37.89 -18.36 36.64
N PRO A 35 -38.33 -18.18 37.90
CA PRO A 35 -39.24 -17.09 38.28
C PRO A 35 -38.56 -15.74 38.57
N GLU A 36 -37.24 -15.67 38.75
CA GLU A 36 -36.55 -14.48 39.27
C GLU A 36 -35.94 -13.58 38.17
N HIS A 37 -35.65 -14.15 36.99
CA HIS A 37 -35.02 -13.47 35.86
C HIS A 37 -35.68 -13.91 34.54
N ASP A 38 -36.96 -13.60 34.40
CA ASP A 38 -37.77 -14.00 33.24
C ASP A 38 -37.58 -13.03 32.06
N LEU A 39 -36.87 -13.50 31.03
CA LEU A 39 -36.75 -12.87 29.71
C LEU A 39 -37.57 -13.62 28.65
N GLY A 40 -38.57 -14.41 29.07
CA GLY A 40 -39.35 -15.29 28.21
C GLY A 40 -38.97 -16.77 28.32
N THR A 41 -38.39 -17.23 29.42
CA THR A 41 -38.09 -18.67 29.63
C THR A 41 -38.63 -19.10 30.98
N ASP A 42 -39.69 -19.91 30.97
CA ASP A 42 -40.40 -20.33 32.20
C ASP A 42 -39.70 -21.48 32.92
N LEU A 43 -39.16 -22.44 32.17
CA LEU A 43 -38.55 -23.68 32.68
C LEU A 43 -37.19 -23.95 32.01
N TRP A 44 -36.24 -24.42 32.81
CA TRP A 44 -34.99 -25.03 32.36
C TRP A 44 -35.05 -26.54 32.53
N LEU A 45 -34.88 -27.27 31.42
CA LEU A 45 -35.05 -28.72 31.34
C LEU A 45 -33.69 -29.40 31.08
N MET A 46 -33.24 -30.21 32.04
CA MET A 46 -32.01 -31.00 31.98
C MET A 46 -32.33 -32.39 31.45
N ALA A 47 -31.93 -32.66 30.22
CA ALA A 47 -32.27 -33.91 29.53
C ALA A 47 -31.52 -35.11 30.09
N ARG A 48 -32.21 -36.24 30.18
CA ARG A 48 -31.69 -37.51 30.69
C ARG A 48 -32.10 -38.65 29.77
N ASP A 49 -31.25 -39.68 29.70
CA ASP A 49 -31.56 -40.91 28.97
C ASP A 49 -32.64 -41.76 29.68
N GLU A 50 -33.04 -42.87 29.06
CA GLU A 50 -34.00 -43.83 29.62
C GLU A 50 -33.56 -44.43 30.97
N ASN A 51 -32.25 -44.47 31.23
CA ASN A 51 -31.66 -44.94 32.47
C ASN A 51 -31.50 -43.83 33.52
N ARG A 52 -31.96 -42.61 33.20
CA ARG A 52 -31.86 -41.38 34.01
C ARG A 52 -30.43 -40.85 34.19
N PHE A 53 -29.49 -41.24 33.33
CA PHE A 53 -28.20 -40.58 33.27
C PHE A 53 -28.36 -39.21 32.62
N ASP A 54 -27.70 -38.22 33.23
CA ASP A 54 -27.63 -36.86 32.73
C ASP A 54 -26.86 -36.83 31.40
N LEU A 55 -27.46 -36.22 30.38
CA LEU A 55 -26.88 -36.11 29.05
C LEU A 55 -25.97 -34.87 28.88
N GLY A 56 -25.83 -34.04 29.91
CA GLY A 56 -25.13 -32.76 29.84
C GLY A 56 -25.83 -31.72 28.96
N ALA A 57 -27.12 -31.92 28.68
CA ALA A 57 -27.91 -31.15 27.72
C ALA A 57 -29.04 -30.37 28.40
N LEU A 58 -29.20 -29.10 28.03
CA LEU A 58 -30.18 -28.17 28.60
C LEU A 58 -31.14 -27.68 27.52
N VAL A 59 -32.42 -27.53 27.85
CA VAL A 59 -33.47 -26.97 26.99
C VAL A 59 -34.22 -25.89 27.76
N GLY A 60 -34.42 -24.72 27.16
CA GLY A 60 -35.34 -23.71 27.68
C GLY A 60 -36.77 -23.99 27.21
N ALA A 61 -37.77 -23.77 28.06
CA ALA A 61 -39.17 -23.94 27.67
C ALA A 61 -40.02 -22.73 28.09
N GLN A 62 -40.78 -22.20 27.13
CA GLN A 62 -41.83 -21.22 27.39
C GLN A 62 -43.19 -21.94 27.39
N VAL A 63 -43.96 -21.77 28.47
CA VAL A 63 -45.26 -22.42 28.65
C VAL A 63 -46.39 -21.41 28.48
N LYS A 64 -47.27 -21.67 27.53
CA LYS A 64 -48.49 -20.87 27.30
C LYS A 64 -49.71 -21.74 27.59
N THR A 65 -50.52 -21.32 28.55
CA THR A 65 -51.63 -22.14 29.08
C THR A 65 -52.96 -21.43 28.93
N GLY A 66 -53.95 -22.10 28.35
CA GLY A 66 -55.34 -21.62 28.28
C GLY A 66 -56.00 -21.76 26.91
N ASP A 67 -57.33 -21.79 26.91
CA ASP A 67 -58.18 -22.03 25.72
C ASP A 67 -57.93 -21.06 24.55
N SER A 68 -57.41 -19.85 24.82
CA SER A 68 -57.13 -18.85 23.77
C SER A 68 -56.08 -19.31 22.76
N TYR A 69 -55.09 -20.10 23.18
CA TYR A 69 -54.01 -20.57 22.32
C TYR A 69 -54.46 -21.68 21.35
N PHE A 70 -55.63 -22.28 21.60
CA PHE A 70 -56.19 -23.37 20.78
C PHE A 70 -57.24 -22.89 19.77
N LYS A 71 -57.47 -21.57 19.66
CA LYS A 71 -58.46 -20.98 18.72
C LYS A 71 -58.00 -20.95 17.26
N SER A 72 -56.69 -20.90 17.03
CA SER A 72 -56.08 -20.78 15.70
C SER A 72 -55.62 -22.15 15.18
N ALA A 73 -56.54 -23.11 15.11
CA ALA A 73 -56.24 -24.46 14.64
C ALA A 73 -55.94 -24.50 13.14
N LYS A 74 -54.90 -25.25 12.76
CA LYS A 74 -54.63 -25.64 11.37
C LYS A 74 -55.23 -27.03 11.15
N THR A 75 -56.00 -27.20 10.08
CA THR A 75 -56.58 -28.48 9.68
C THR A 75 -55.93 -29.02 8.42
N ASP A 76 -55.84 -30.34 8.30
CA ASP A 76 -55.45 -30.99 7.05
C ASP A 76 -56.54 -30.80 5.99
N GLU A 77 -56.16 -30.42 4.78
CA GLU A 77 -57.11 -30.13 3.69
C GLU A 77 -57.83 -31.39 3.17
N GLY A 78 -57.29 -32.59 3.42
CA GLY A 78 -57.87 -33.86 2.98
C GLY A 78 -58.71 -34.56 4.05
N SER A 79 -58.26 -34.60 5.31
CA SER A 79 -58.94 -35.32 6.39
C SER A 79 -59.84 -34.43 7.28
N GLY A 80 -59.62 -33.11 7.27
CA GLY A 80 -60.29 -32.17 8.18
C GLY A 80 -59.84 -32.29 9.65
N GLU A 81 -58.84 -33.12 9.94
CA GLU A 81 -58.27 -33.27 11.28
C GLU A 81 -57.38 -32.09 11.63
N VAL A 82 -57.36 -31.73 12.92
CA VAL A 82 -56.48 -30.68 13.45
C VAL A 82 -55.04 -31.19 13.45
N VAL A 83 -54.19 -30.55 12.65
CA VAL A 83 -52.76 -30.87 12.56
C VAL A 83 -51.90 -30.08 13.55
N GLY A 84 -52.45 -29.00 14.12
CA GLY A 84 -51.77 -28.18 15.14
C GLY A 84 -52.43 -26.83 15.37
N TRP A 85 -51.78 -25.97 16.15
CA TRP A 85 -52.27 -24.63 16.49
C TRP A 85 -51.20 -23.57 16.25
N TRP A 86 -51.59 -22.44 15.67
CA TRP A 86 -50.69 -21.31 15.45
C TRP A 86 -50.55 -20.45 16.71
N TYR A 87 -49.31 -20.24 17.13
CA TYR A 87 -48.94 -19.21 18.09
C TYR A 87 -48.34 -18.01 17.34
N ALA A 88 -48.72 -16.78 17.68
CA ALA A 88 -48.24 -15.57 17.02
C ALA A 88 -47.98 -14.46 18.03
N GLU A 89 -46.93 -13.68 17.82
CA GLU A 89 -46.61 -12.45 18.56
C GLU A 89 -46.39 -11.29 17.59
N GLU A 90 -46.76 -10.07 18.01
CA GLU A 90 -46.53 -8.83 17.24
C GLU A 90 -45.12 -8.26 17.49
N ASP A 91 -44.48 -8.62 18.60
CA ASP A 91 -43.11 -8.24 18.96
C ASP A 91 -42.18 -9.42 18.68
N ASP A 92 -41.11 -9.19 17.92
CA ASP A 92 -40.19 -10.24 17.48
C ASP A 92 -39.12 -10.58 18.53
N SER A 93 -38.97 -9.77 19.58
CA SER A 93 -37.89 -9.90 20.58
C SER A 93 -37.83 -11.27 21.26
N HIS A 94 -38.96 -11.91 21.56
CA HIS A 94 -38.96 -13.26 22.14
C HIS A 94 -38.59 -14.35 21.12
N PHE A 95 -39.05 -14.25 19.87
CA PHE A 95 -38.71 -15.21 18.84
C PHE A 95 -37.23 -15.13 18.45
N ASP A 96 -36.68 -13.92 18.39
CA ASP A 96 -35.25 -13.68 18.19
C ASP A 96 -34.47 -14.25 19.37
N TYR A 97 -34.85 -13.89 20.61
CA TYR A 97 -34.23 -14.41 21.83
C TYR A 97 -34.20 -15.95 21.88
N TRP A 98 -35.32 -16.63 21.62
CA TRP A 98 -35.39 -18.10 21.67
C TRP A 98 -34.63 -18.78 20.53
N SER A 99 -34.69 -18.23 19.33
CA SER A 99 -34.08 -18.87 18.15
C SER A 99 -32.57 -18.65 18.06
N GLU A 100 -32.05 -17.58 18.68
CA GLU A 100 -30.63 -17.26 18.73
C GLU A 100 -29.93 -17.74 20.00
N HIS A 101 -30.69 -18.16 21.03
CA HIS A 101 -30.12 -18.66 22.27
C HIS A 101 -29.21 -19.87 21.99
N THR A 102 -28.04 -19.91 22.63
CA THR A 102 -27.10 -21.03 22.53
C THR A 102 -27.68 -22.36 23.02
N THR A 103 -28.78 -22.30 23.76
CA THR A 103 -29.50 -23.42 24.36
C THR A 103 -30.81 -23.57 23.61
N PRO A 104 -31.14 -24.76 23.10
CA PRO A 104 -32.38 -24.96 22.34
C PRO A 104 -33.61 -24.58 23.17
N HIS A 105 -34.56 -23.92 22.53
CA HIS A 105 -35.83 -23.53 23.15
C HIS A 105 -37.02 -24.28 22.55
N ILE A 106 -37.99 -24.64 23.39
CA ILE A 106 -39.28 -25.19 22.98
C ILE A 106 -40.43 -24.28 23.46
N LEU A 107 -41.46 -24.17 22.62
CA LEU A 107 -42.72 -23.55 23.00
C LEU A 107 -43.72 -24.66 23.34
N VAL A 108 -44.32 -24.59 24.54
CA VAL A 108 -45.27 -25.58 25.03
C VAL A 108 -46.65 -24.94 25.20
N LEU A 109 -47.66 -25.47 24.49
CA LEU A 109 -49.06 -25.10 24.68
C LEU A 109 -49.76 -26.14 25.56
N ARG A 110 -50.29 -25.69 26.71
CA ARG A 110 -51.04 -26.54 27.62
C ARG A 110 -52.54 -26.35 27.46
N ASP A 111 -53.25 -27.40 27.06
CA ASP A 111 -54.71 -27.42 27.05
C ASP A 111 -55.24 -27.82 28.43
N THR A 112 -56.03 -26.93 29.04
CA THR A 112 -56.61 -27.15 30.36
C THR A 112 -57.76 -28.17 30.37
N LYS A 113 -58.38 -28.44 29.22
CA LYS A 113 -59.52 -29.38 29.09
C LYS A 113 -59.04 -30.81 28.88
N SER A 114 -58.24 -31.05 27.84
CA SER A 114 -57.68 -32.37 27.56
C SER A 114 -56.58 -32.75 28.55
N LYS A 115 -55.98 -31.77 29.24
CA LYS A 115 -54.79 -31.96 30.08
C LYS A 115 -53.63 -32.55 29.29
N THR A 116 -53.48 -32.11 28.04
CA THR A 116 -52.37 -32.46 27.16
C THR A 116 -51.50 -31.24 26.89
N SER A 117 -50.19 -31.44 26.89
CA SER A 117 -49.20 -30.42 26.54
C SER A 117 -48.63 -30.74 25.18
N TYR A 118 -48.72 -29.78 24.27
CA TYR A 118 -48.16 -29.88 22.92
C TYR A 118 -46.93 -29.01 22.82
N TRP A 119 -45.91 -29.46 22.11
CA TRP A 119 -44.65 -28.73 22.01
C TRP A 119 -44.18 -28.57 20.57
N VAL A 120 -43.33 -27.57 20.36
CA VAL A 120 -42.56 -27.39 19.13
C VAL A 120 -41.20 -26.81 19.48
N GLN A 121 -40.16 -27.25 18.78
CA GLN A 121 -38.85 -26.60 18.85
C GLN A 121 -38.91 -25.24 18.16
N VAL A 122 -38.49 -24.19 18.86
CA VAL A 122 -38.37 -22.86 18.28
C VAL A 122 -37.10 -22.84 17.43
N THR A 123 -37.29 -22.82 16.11
CA THR A 123 -36.20 -22.72 15.14
C THR A 123 -36.57 -21.72 14.07
N SER A 124 -35.57 -21.10 13.44
CA SER A 124 -35.78 -20.14 12.36
C SER A 124 -36.61 -20.71 11.20
N ASP A 125 -36.54 -22.04 10.95
CA ASP A 125 -37.32 -22.72 9.90
C ASP A 125 -38.78 -22.94 10.29
N ALA A 126 -39.07 -23.09 11.59
CA ALA A 126 -40.43 -23.24 12.11
C ALA A 126 -41.16 -21.89 12.24
N ILE A 127 -40.41 -20.79 12.35
CA ILE A 127 -40.94 -19.42 12.44
C ILE A 127 -41.33 -18.89 11.05
N GLN A 128 -42.52 -18.30 10.96
CA GLN A 128 -43.06 -17.65 9.76
C GLN A 128 -43.38 -16.19 10.03
N SER A 129 -42.85 -15.29 9.19
CA SER A 129 -43.20 -13.87 9.25
C SER A 129 -44.65 -13.64 8.81
N THR A 130 -45.32 -12.72 9.50
CA THR A 130 -46.66 -12.23 9.16
C THR A 130 -46.64 -10.82 8.56
N GLY A 131 -45.46 -10.22 8.42
CA GLY A 131 -45.26 -8.82 8.01
C GLY A 131 -45.45 -7.79 9.14
N LYS A 132 -45.99 -8.18 10.29
CA LYS A 132 -46.13 -7.34 11.52
C LYS A 132 -45.56 -7.99 12.78
N GLY A 133 -44.95 -9.16 12.65
CA GLY A 133 -44.49 -10.02 13.72
C GLY A 133 -44.37 -11.47 13.24
N ASN A 134 -44.15 -12.41 14.14
CA ASN A 134 -43.84 -13.80 13.80
C ASN A 134 -44.87 -14.80 14.34
N LYS A 135 -45.02 -15.93 13.65
CA LYS A 135 -45.88 -17.06 14.08
C LYS A 135 -45.16 -18.40 13.95
N ILE A 136 -45.54 -19.35 14.79
CA ILE A 136 -45.02 -20.73 14.79
C ILE A 136 -46.18 -21.72 14.94
N LEU A 137 -46.12 -22.86 14.23
CA LEU A 137 -47.12 -23.91 14.33
C LEU A 137 -46.70 -24.92 15.39
N VAL A 138 -47.56 -25.14 16.39
CA VAL A 138 -47.38 -26.18 17.41
C VAL A 138 -48.13 -27.44 16.97
N PRO A 139 -47.45 -28.55 16.60
CA PRO A 139 -48.10 -29.72 16.04
C PRO A 139 -48.94 -30.48 17.06
N ALA A 140 -50.11 -30.97 16.64
CA ALA A 140 -50.97 -31.80 17.49
C ALA A 140 -50.39 -33.21 17.74
N SER A 141 -49.41 -33.63 16.92
CA SER A 141 -48.71 -34.92 17.04
C SER A 141 -47.52 -34.90 18.01
N GLN A 142 -47.08 -33.71 18.48
CA GLN A 142 -45.94 -33.57 19.39
C GLN A 142 -46.44 -33.27 20.80
N THR A 143 -46.52 -34.29 21.64
CA THR A 143 -46.98 -34.20 23.04
C THR A 143 -45.81 -34.33 24.03
N VAL A 144 -45.92 -33.71 25.20
CA VAL A 144 -44.92 -33.86 26.27
C VAL A 144 -45.22 -35.15 27.04
N ASP A 145 -44.88 -36.28 26.42
CA ASP A 145 -45.01 -37.62 26.99
C ASP A 145 -43.96 -38.58 26.39
N GLU A 146 -44.02 -39.84 26.83
CA GLU A 146 -43.05 -40.87 26.46
C GLU A 146 -42.95 -41.09 24.94
N SER A 147 -44.03 -40.86 24.19
CA SER A 147 -44.04 -41.05 22.72
C SER A 147 -43.17 -40.03 21.99
N SER A 148 -42.86 -38.89 22.62
CA SER A 148 -41.99 -37.85 22.07
C SER A 148 -40.60 -37.81 22.72
N ARG A 149 -40.23 -38.79 23.58
CA ARG A 149 -38.94 -38.82 24.29
C ARG A 149 -37.76 -38.67 23.34
N ASP A 150 -37.73 -39.46 22.27
CA ASP A 150 -36.62 -39.44 21.30
C ASP A 150 -36.52 -38.09 20.59
N ALA A 151 -37.65 -37.50 20.21
CA ALA A 151 -37.70 -36.19 19.57
C ALA A 151 -37.27 -35.05 20.51
N LEU A 152 -37.72 -35.08 21.78
CA LEU A 152 -37.30 -34.13 22.80
C LEU A 152 -35.79 -34.27 23.11
N THR A 153 -35.30 -35.51 23.24
CA THR A 153 -33.88 -35.80 23.47
C THR A 153 -33.02 -35.35 22.30
N ALA A 154 -33.48 -35.56 21.07
CA ALA A 154 -32.84 -35.03 19.87
C ALA A 154 -32.79 -33.50 19.89
N VAL A 155 -33.84 -32.80 20.33
CA VAL A 155 -33.80 -31.33 20.51
C VAL A 155 -32.77 -30.91 21.54
N ALA A 156 -32.73 -31.58 22.70
CA ALA A 156 -31.79 -31.26 23.78
C ALA A 156 -30.33 -31.51 23.40
N THR A 157 -30.08 -32.58 22.66
CA THR A 157 -28.72 -33.01 22.27
C THR A 157 -28.31 -32.53 20.89
N SER A 158 -29.19 -31.81 20.18
CA SER A 158 -28.84 -31.19 18.92
C SER A 158 -27.68 -30.24 19.17
N PRO A 159 -26.54 -30.40 18.48
CA PRO A 159 -25.52 -29.35 18.51
C PRO A 159 -26.21 -28.05 18.11
N SER A 160 -25.97 -26.97 18.84
CA SER A 160 -26.40 -25.62 18.43
C SER A 160 -26.03 -25.51 16.96
N ARG A 161 -27.03 -25.42 16.08
CA ARG A 161 -26.87 -25.68 14.65
C ARG A 161 -25.75 -24.77 14.16
N VAL A 162 -24.61 -25.34 13.79
CA VAL A 162 -23.51 -24.57 13.20
C VAL A 162 -24.05 -24.11 11.85
N LEU A 163 -24.53 -22.87 11.80
CA LEU A 163 -25.02 -22.25 10.59
C LEU A 163 -23.83 -22.19 9.63
N SER A 164 -23.87 -22.99 8.57
CA SER A 164 -22.83 -22.93 7.55
C SER A 164 -23.05 -21.70 6.69
N LEU A 165 -21.96 -20.96 6.45
CA LEU A 165 -21.89 -19.86 5.51
C LEU A 165 -21.65 -20.35 4.07
N ASP A 166 -21.52 -21.66 3.86
CA ASP A 166 -21.48 -22.27 2.52
C ASP A 166 -22.78 -22.00 1.76
N GLY A 167 -22.69 -21.77 0.45
CA GLY A 167 -23.87 -21.46 -0.38
C GLY A 167 -24.45 -20.05 -0.19
N SER A 168 -23.92 -19.24 0.74
CA SER A 168 -24.33 -17.84 1.00
C SER A 168 -24.31 -16.92 -0.23
N ALA A 169 -23.72 -17.32 -1.35
CA ALA A 169 -23.80 -16.56 -2.59
C ALA A 169 -25.22 -16.57 -3.17
N TRP A 170 -25.95 -17.69 -3.09
CA TRP A 170 -27.28 -17.85 -3.70
C TRP A 170 -28.43 -17.67 -2.69
N GLY A 171 -28.21 -18.15 -1.47
CA GLY A 171 -29.11 -18.00 -0.33
C GLY A 171 -28.44 -18.57 0.91
N SER A 172 -28.45 -17.82 2.01
CA SER A 172 -27.87 -18.26 3.27
C SER A 172 -28.90 -19.01 4.12
N SER A 173 -28.46 -20.09 4.78
CA SER A 173 -29.19 -20.62 5.94
C SER A 173 -29.14 -19.66 7.14
N TRP A 174 -28.17 -18.74 7.11
CA TRP A 174 -28.03 -17.60 8.01
C TRP A 174 -29.15 -16.59 7.78
N LYS A 175 -30.00 -16.36 8.79
CA LYS A 175 -30.96 -15.24 8.80
C LYS A 175 -30.33 -14.08 9.56
N VAL A 176 -30.29 -12.90 8.94
CA VAL A 176 -29.76 -11.69 9.56
C VAL A 176 -30.87 -11.02 10.37
N PRO A 177 -30.66 -10.76 11.68
CA PRO A 177 -31.64 -10.05 12.51
C PRO A 177 -31.91 -8.65 11.98
N GLN A 178 -33.15 -8.16 12.08
CA GLN A 178 -33.54 -6.89 11.47
C GLN A 178 -32.76 -5.70 12.05
N SER A 179 -32.50 -5.70 13.36
CA SER A 179 -31.66 -4.70 14.07
C SER A 179 -30.22 -4.68 13.56
N ASP A 180 -29.68 -5.83 13.17
CA ASP A 180 -28.29 -6.01 12.75
C ASP A 180 -28.07 -5.86 11.25
N ARG A 181 -29.15 -5.80 10.44
CA ARG A 181 -29.06 -5.80 8.97
C ARG A 181 -28.14 -4.72 8.42
N LEU A 182 -28.07 -3.54 9.04
CA LEU A 182 -27.20 -2.46 8.59
C LEU A 182 -25.71 -2.78 8.79
N ARG A 183 -25.32 -3.27 9.97
CA ARG A 183 -23.94 -3.74 10.25
C ARG A 183 -23.53 -4.83 9.28
N TYR A 184 -24.43 -5.80 9.03
CA TYR A 184 -24.19 -6.85 8.04
C TYR A 184 -24.10 -6.31 6.62
N ALA A 185 -24.91 -5.32 6.22
CA ALA A 185 -24.80 -4.70 4.90
C ALA A 185 -23.44 -4.04 4.68
N LEU A 186 -22.83 -3.47 5.72
CA LEU A 186 -21.55 -2.76 5.63
C LEU A 186 -20.32 -3.68 5.77
N MET A 187 -20.40 -4.75 6.56
CA MET A 187 -19.26 -5.64 6.85
C MET A 187 -19.34 -7.03 6.18
N ALA A 188 -20.54 -7.55 5.99
CA ALA A 188 -20.80 -8.88 5.44
C ALA A 188 -21.92 -8.83 4.37
N PRO A 189 -21.81 -7.94 3.35
CA PRO A 189 -22.93 -7.61 2.46
C PRO A 189 -23.50 -8.79 1.68
N ARG A 190 -22.72 -9.86 1.52
CA ARG A 190 -23.15 -11.12 0.89
C ARG A 190 -24.36 -11.75 1.58
N LEU A 191 -24.57 -11.49 2.86
CA LEU A 191 -25.71 -12.01 3.63
C LEU A 191 -26.97 -11.14 3.53
N VAL A 192 -26.87 -9.95 2.92
CA VAL A 192 -27.96 -8.97 2.82
C VAL A 192 -28.33 -8.66 1.37
N ALA A 193 -27.34 -8.53 0.48
CA ALA A 193 -27.57 -8.15 -0.90
C ALA A 193 -28.39 -9.22 -1.66
N PRO A 194 -29.42 -8.82 -2.42
CA PRO A 194 -30.21 -9.76 -3.20
C PRO A 194 -29.36 -10.38 -4.32
N HIS A 195 -29.53 -11.68 -4.58
CA HIS A 195 -28.76 -12.35 -5.63
C HIS A 195 -29.15 -11.83 -7.03
N PRO A 196 -28.19 -11.53 -7.94
CA PRO A 196 -28.48 -10.95 -9.27
C PRO A 196 -29.45 -11.76 -10.14
N ASN A 197 -29.48 -13.09 -9.95
CA ASN A 197 -30.34 -14.00 -10.73
C ASN A 197 -31.65 -14.40 -10.03
N LYS A 198 -32.03 -13.75 -8.92
CA LYS A 198 -33.39 -13.86 -8.36
C LYS A 198 -34.26 -12.75 -8.97
N ASP A 199 -35.56 -13.01 -9.21
CA ASP A 199 -36.49 -12.04 -9.80
C ASP A 199 -36.34 -10.67 -9.12
N GLN A 200 -35.92 -9.66 -9.90
CA GLN A 200 -35.51 -8.35 -9.38
C GLN A 200 -36.72 -7.51 -8.97
N VAL A 201 -36.87 -7.29 -7.67
CA VAL A 201 -37.58 -6.14 -7.09
C VAL A 201 -36.55 -5.02 -6.89
N PHE A 202 -36.96 -3.76 -6.99
CA PHE A 202 -36.08 -2.62 -6.68
C PHE A 202 -35.68 -2.68 -5.20
N PRO A 203 -34.38 -2.63 -4.86
CA PRO A 203 -33.87 -2.97 -3.53
C PRO A 203 -34.27 -1.94 -2.46
N ASP A 204 -34.39 -2.40 -1.21
CA ASP A 204 -34.48 -1.50 -0.06
C ASP A 204 -33.13 -0.78 0.20
N ALA A 205 -33.11 0.26 1.05
CA ALA A 205 -31.91 1.06 1.29
C ALA A 205 -30.73 0.23 1.85
N THR A 206 -31.03 -0.76 2.70
CA THR A 206 -30.03 -1.63 3.33
C THR A 206 -29.48 -2.65 2.33
N GLU A 207 -30.34 -3.20 1.47
CA GLU A 207 -29.96 -4.02 0.32
C GLU A 207 -29.10 -3.23 -0.67
N ALA A 208 -29.46 -1.98 -0.95
CA ALA A 208 -28.70 -1.08 -1.83
C ALA A 208 -27.30 -0.78 -1.27
N LEU A 209 -27.19 -0.53 0.05
CA LEU A 209 -25.90 -0.43 0.74
C LEU A 209 -25.06 -1.71 0.62
N ALA A 210 -25.67 -2.88 0.81
CA ALA A 210 -24.98 -4.15 0.66
C ALA A 210 -24.50 -4.39 -0.78
N MET A 211 -25.32 -4.05 -1.77
CA MET A 211 -24.95 -4.09 -3.19
C MET A 211 -23.80 -3.14 -3.51
N LEU A 212 -23.78 -1.95 -2.89
CA LEU A 212 -22.71 -0.96 -3.04
C LEU A 212 -21.39 -1.53 -2.50
N MET A 213 -21.43 -2.15 -1.32
CA MET A 213 -20.26 -2.81 -0.73
C MET A 213 -19.75 -3.99 -1.55
N GLN A 214 -20.61 -4.67 -2.33
CA GLN A 214 -20.21 -5.70 -3.30
C GLN A 214 -19.66 -5.14 -4.62
N GLY A 215 -19.61 -3.82 -4.79
CA GLY A 215 -19.14 -3.19 -6.01
C GLY A 215 -20.13 -3.28 -7.18
N ARG A 216 -21.43 -3.45 -6.91
CA ARG A 216 -22.49 -3.54 -7.94
C ARG A 216 -22.94 -2.17 -8.45
N PHE A 217 -21.99 -1.27 -8.69
CA PHE A 217 -22.23 0.13 -9.06
C PHE A 217 -23.08 0.28 -10.33
N SER A 218 -22.92 -0.62 -11.30
CA SER A 218 -23.70 -0.58 -12.55
C SER A 218 -25.19 -0.85 -12.32
N GLU A 219 -25.52 -1.75 -11.40
CA GLU A 219 -26.91 -2.11 -11.05
C GLU A 219 -27.57 -1.03 -10.19
N LEU A 220 -26.77 -0.29 -9.42
CA LEU A 220 -27.23 0.79 -8.55
C LEU A 220 -27.39 2.14 -9.26
N ARG A 221 -27.09 2.24 -10.57
CA ARG A 221 -27.15 3.52 -11.28
C ARG A 221 -28.54 4.15 -11.23
N ASP A 222 -29.59 3.33 -11.40
CA ASP A 222 -30.96 3.81 -11.30
C ASP A 222 -31.34 4.06 -9.84
N VAL A 223 -30.90 3.22 -8.90
CA VAL A 223 -31.13 3.39 -7.45
C VAL A 223 -30.53 4.70 -6.92
N ALA A 224 -29.37 5.11 -7.43
CA ALA A 224 -28.73 6.38 -7.07
C ALA A 224 -29.55 7.62 -7.46
N SER A 225 -30.47 7.50 -8.42
CA SER A 225 -31.37 8.59 -8.79
C SER A 225 -32.53 8.70 -7.78
N ALA A 226 -32.62 9.85 -7.10
CA ALA A 226 -33.75 10.14 -6.21
C ALA A 226 -35.10 10.03 -6.95
N ALA A 227 -35.17 10.52 -8.20
CA ALA A 227 -36.38 10.43 -9.01
C ALA A 227 -36.80 8.98 -9.35
N ALA A 228 -35.83 8.08 -9.52
CA ALA A 228 -36.12 6.67 -9.75
C ALA A 228 -36.60 5.96 -8.47
N ARG A 229 -36.04 6.33 -7.31
CA ARG A 229 -36.53 5.88 -5.99
C ARG A 229 -37.97 6.34 -5.75
N GLU A 230 -38.28 7.62 -6.01
CA GLU A 230 -39.64 8.19 -5.89
C GLU A 230 -40.67 7.52 -6.81
N ALA A 231 -40.23 7.08 -8.00
CA ALA A 231 -41.11 6.42 -8.96
C ALA A 231 -41.37 4.93 -8.65
N SER A 232 -40.62 4.32 -7.71
CA SER A 232 -40.74 2.91 -7.38
C SER A 232 -41.77 2.64 -6.29
N GLU A 233 -42.72 1.74 -6.57
CA GLU A 233 -43.73 1.29 -5.59
C GLU A 233 -43.13 0.41 -4.47
N SER A 234 -41.90 -0.10 -4.63
CA SER A 234 -41.23 -0.93 -3.61
C SER A 234 -40.50 -0.14 -2.54
N VAL A 235 -40.27 1.17 -2.75
CA VAL A 235 -39.59 2.03 -1.79
C VAL A 235 -40.62 2.69 -0.89
N SER A 236 -40.67 2.26 0.37
CA SER A 236 -41.66 2.72 1.35
C SER A 236 -41.40 4.15 1.87
N ASP A 237 -40.13 4.55 2.02
CA ASP A 237 -39.73 5.91 2.42
C ASP A 237 -38.41 6.32 1.74
N VAL A 238 -38.52 7.24 0.78
CA VAL A 238 -37.37 7.76 0.00
C VAL A 238 -36.53 8.75 0.80
N ASN A 239 -37.10 9.38 1.83
CA ASN A 239 -36.43 10.37 2.67
C ASN A 239 -35.95 9.76 4.00
N SER A 240 -35.78 8.44 4.05
CA SER A 240 -35.29 7.75 5.24
C SER A 240 -33.79 7.99 5.44
N TRP A 241 -33.36 8.00 6.70
CA TRP A 241 -31.95 8.19 7.08
C TRP A 241 -31.00 7.18 6.38
N LEU A 242 -31.48 5.95 6.11
CA LEU A 242 -30.69 4.93 5.39
C LEU A 242 -30.39 5.33 3.93
N TRP A 243 -31.29 6.06 3.28
CA TRP A 243 -31.03 6.60 1.94
C TRP A 243 -30.04 7.77 1.96
N ASP A 244 -30.06 8.60 3.02
CA ASP A 244 -29.03 9.63 3.22
C ASP A 244 -27.65 8.98 3.41
N LEU A 245 -27.56 7.91 4.20
CA LEU A 245 -26.34 7.12 4.36
C LEU A 245 -25.89 6.50 3.03
N PHE A 246 -26.81 5.92 2.26
CA PHE A 246 -26.50 5.39 0.93
C PHE A 246 -25.94 6.47 -0.01
N ASP A 247 -26.59 7.63 -0.09
CA ASP A 247 -26.17 8.73 -0.94
C ASP A 247 -24.82 9.32 -0.51
N ALA A 248 -24.54 9.33 0.79
CA ALA A 248 -23.26 9.74 1.35
C ALA A 248 -22.13 8.76 0.98
N ILE A 249 -22.32 7.46 1.22
CA ILE A 249 -21.34 6.44 0.87
C ILE A 249 -21.17 6.33 -0.65
N TRP A 250 -22.23 6.51 -1.44
CA TRP A 250 -22.14 6.56 -2.90
C TRP A 250 -21.28 7.73 -3.38
N SER A 251 -21.51 8.94 -2.85
CA SER A 251 -20.72 10.14 -3.21
C SER A 251 -19.24 9.93 -2.90
N TRP A 252 -18.94 9.42 -1.70
CA TRP A 252 -17.58 9.09 -1.28
C TRP A 252 -16.95 7.98 -2.15
N ALA A 253 -17.68 6.89 -2.40
CA ALA A 253 -17.15 5.73 -3.12
C ALA A 253 -16.83 6.04 -4.60
N VAL A 254 -17.67 6.85 -5.25
CA VAL A 254 -17.59 7.11 -6.70
C VAL A 254 -16.79 8.37 -7.04
N SER A 255 -16.97 9.44 -6.26
CA SER A 255 -16.40 10.76 -6.56
C SER A 255 -15.37 11.24 -5.53
N GLY A 256 -15.25 10.54 -4.41
CA GLY A 256 -14.38 10.97 -3.32
C GLY A 256 -14.91 12.18 -2.54
N ASP A 257 -16.18 12.54 -2.72
CA ASP A 257 -16.80 13.66 -2.04
C ASP A 257 -17.30 13.25 -0.64
N LEU A 258 -16.71 13.85 0.40
CA LEU A 258 -17.04 13.62 1.79
C LEU A 258 -18.19 14.51 2.31
N SER A 259 -18.62 15.52 1.55
CA SER A 259 -19.55 16.55 2.05
C SER A 259 -20.86 15.96 2.58
N LYS A 260 -21.38 14.93 1.91
CA LYS A 260 -22.60 14.23 2.35
C LYS A 260 -22.39 13.34 3.57
N ILE A 261 -21.20 12.79 3.77
CA ILE A 261 -20.86 12.04 4.99
C ILE A 261 -20.80 13.02 6.18
N GLU A 262 -20.13 14.16 6.00
CA GLU A 262 -20.00 15.20 7.04
C GLU A 262 -21.35 15.87 7.36
N ALA A 263 -22.31 15.84 6.43
CA ALA A 263 -23.65 16.42 6.57
C ALA A 263 -24.75 15.39 6.91
N LEU A 264 -24.40 14.17 7.33
CA LEU A 264 -25.39 13.17 7.71
C LEU A 264 -26.30 13.70 8.84
N PRO A 265 -27.63 13.53 8.73
CA PRO A 265 -28.56 14.02 9.75
C PRO A 265 -28.44 13.24 11.06
N GLU A 266 -28.77 13.89 12.18
CA GLU A 266 -28.87 13.21 13.47
C GLU A 266 -30.00 12.18 13.45
N THR A 267 -29.80 11.07 14.16
CA THR A 267 -30.81 10.02 14.34
C THR A 267 -30.89 9.56 15.79
N ALA A 268 -32.09 9.14 16.19
CA ALA A 268 -32.38 8.53 17.49
C ALA A 268 -32.10 7.02 17.50
N ASP A 269 -32.02 6.38 16.32
CA ASP A 269 -31.75 4.95 16.19
C ASP A 269 -30.28 4.65 16.48
N GLU A 270 -30.04 3.83 17.50
CA GLU A 270 -28.73 3.48 18.03
C GLU A 270 -27.83 2.81 16.97
N HIS A 271 -28.35 1.86 16.20
CA HIS A 271 -27.59 1.16 15.17
C HIS A 271 -27.23 2.09 14.00
N TYR A 272 -28.10 3.04 13.68
CA TYR A 272 -27.87 3.99 12.59
C TYR A 272 -26.77 5.00 12.95
N VAL A 273 -26.78 5.50 14.20
CA VAL A 273 -25.72 6.40 14.67
C VAL A 273 -24.36 5.71 14.63
N VAL A 274 -24.26 4.45 15.04
CA VAL A 274 -23.01 3.69 14.96
C VAL A 274 -22.53 3.53 13.51
N ALA A 275 -23.42 3.13 12.60
CA ALA A 275 -23.08 2.98 11.19
C ALA A 275 -22.63 4.31 10.55
N GLY A 276 -23.28 5.43 10.88
CA GLY A 276 -22.90 6.76 10.41
C GLY A 276 -21.53 7.20 10.92
N ALA A 277 -21.23 6.99 12.21
CA ALA A 277 -19.92 7.29 12.79
C ALA A 277 -18.81 6.43 12.20
N VAL A 278 -19.07 5.13 11.99
CA VAL A 278 -18.11 4.22 11.35
C VAL A 278 -17.87 4.59 9.88
N ALA A 279 -18.92 4.91 9.12
CA ALA A 279 -18.77 5.35 7.73
C ALA A 279 -17.94 6.64 7.66
N SER A 280 -18.19 7.58 8.58
CA SER A 280 -17.41 8.81 8.72
C SER A 280 -15.95 8.52 9.05
N ALA A 281 -15.68 7.67 10.03
CA ALA A 281 -14.32 7.30 10.42
C ALA A 281 -13.56 6.61 9.28
N ALA A 282 -14.19 5.67 8.58
CA ALA A 282 -13.59 4.97 7.45
C ALA A 282 -13.22 5.93 6.31
N ALA A 283 -14.13 6.87 5.99
CA ALA A 283 -13.90 7.88 4.96
C ALA A 283 -12.82 8.88 5.37
N LEU A 284 -12.86 9.42 6.59
CA LEU A 284 -11.85 10.36 7.08
C LEU A 284 -10.45 9.74 7.13
N ILE A 285 -10.32 8.47 7.56
CA ILE A 285 -9.04 7.75 7.51
C ILE A 285 -8.55 7.58 6.06
N GLU A 286 -9.45 7.27 5.11
CA GLU A 286 -9.08 7.16 3.70
C GLU A 286 -8.46 8.46 3.16
N TYR A 287 -8.85 9.61 3.72
CA TYR A 287 -8.30 10.92 3.36
C TYR A 287 -7.15 11.40 4.27
N GLY A 288 -6.68 10.55 5.19
CA GLY A 288 -5.57 10.85 6.08
C GLY A 288 -5.94 11.82 7.22
N ARG A 289 -7.18 11.78 7.71
CA ARG A 289 -7.70 12.60 8.82
C ARG A 289 -8.04 11.75 10.05
N PRO A 290 -7.07 11.06 10.69
CA PRO A 290 -7.33 10.18 11.83
C PRO A 290 -7.83 10.90 13.09
N GLU A 291 -7.48 12.17 13.29
CA GLU A 291 -7.98 12.98 14.41
C GLU A 291 -9.50 13.21 14.30
N ASP A 292 -9.96 13.60 13.11
CA ASP A 292 -11.39 13.83 12.85
C ASP A 292 -12.18 12.51 12.92
N ALA A 293 -11.59 11.43 12.43
CA ALA A 293 -12.15 10.09 12.55
C ALA A 293 -12.30 9.65 14.02
N LEU A 294 -11.30 9.91 14.85
CA LEU A 294 -11.33 9.62 16.28
C LEU A 294 -12.43 10.42 16.99
N ALA A 295 -12.56 11.70 16.66
CA ALA A 295 -13.61 12.56 17.21
C ALA A 295 -15.02 12.06 16.83
N ALA A 296 -15.21 11.62 15.58
CA ALA A 296 -16.49 11.08 15.12
C ALA A 296 -16.92 9.82 15.89
N VAL A 297 -15.98 8.90 16.16
CA VAL A 297 -16.27 7.65 16.89
C VAL A 297 -16.56 7.93 18.37
N ARG A 298 -15.68 8.69 19.05
CA ARG A 298 -15.84 9.03 20.48
C ARG A 298 -17.11 9.82 20.78
N GLY A 299 -17.61 10.58 19.81
CA GLY A 299 -18.87 11.31 19.92
C GLY A 299 -20.09 10.43 20.15
N VAL A 300 -20.01 9.14 19.81
CA VAL A 300 -21.14 8.19 19.86
C VAL A 300 -21.00 7.16 20.98
N GLU A 301 -19.79 6.84 21.43
CA GLU A 301 -19.52 5.76 22.39
C GLU A 301 -20.25 5.90 23.74
N SER A 302 -20.62 7.13 24.12
CA SER A 302 -21.34 7.41 25.37
C SER A 302 -22.87 7.28 25.28
N ARG A 303 -23.42 6.94 24.12
CA ARG A 303 -24.87 6.71 23.98
C ARG A 303 -25.29 5.47 24.77
N GLU A 304 -26.38 5.61 25.53
CA GLU A 304 -27.06 4.48 26.16
C GLU A 304 -27.74 3.61 25.09
N GLY A 305 -27.88 2.30 25.36
CA GLY A 305 -28.61 1.36 24.49
C GLY A 305 -27.76 0.58 23.47
N LEU A 306 -26.53 1.00 23.20
CA LEU A 306 -25.66 0.35 22.21
C LEU A 306 -25.40 -1.15 22.51
N GLY A 307 -25.56 -1.98 21.48
CA GLY A 307 -25.26 -3.42 21.54
C GLY A 307 -23.76 -3.71 21.67
N THR A 308 -23.42 -4.88 22.23
CA THR A 308 -22.02 -5.28 22.49
C THR A 308 -21.14 -5.29 21.24
N ILE A 309 -21.67 -5.75 20.10
CA ILE A 309 -20.90 -5.83 18.85
C ILE A 309 -20.72 -4.43 18.24
N ASP A 310 -21.72 -3.56 18.35
CA ASP A 310 -21.63 -2.17 17.87
C ASP A 310 -20.62 -1.35 18.66
N ILE A 311 -20.58 -1.51 19.99
CA ILE A 311 -19.52 -0.93 20.85
C ILE A 311 -18.15 -1.44 20.41
N ALA A 312 -18.00 -2.74 20.16
CA ALA A 312 -16.74 -3.30 19.69
C ALA A 312 -16.35 -2.79 18.30
N TRP A 313 -17.34 -2.46 17.45
CA TRP A 313 -17.11 -1.90 16.13
C TRP A 313 -16.55 -0.48 16.22
N LEU A 314 -17.17 0.36 17.07
CA LEU A 314 -16.66 1.70 17.40
C LEU A 314 -15.23 1.61 17.96
N LYS A 315 -15.01 0.79 18.99
CA LYS A 315 -13.68 0.58 19.60
C LYS A 315 -12.62 0.10 18.61
N SER A 316 -13.00 -0.70 17.61
CA SER A 316 -12.05 -1.14 16.57
C SER A 316 -11.59 0.03 15.70
N HIS A 317 -12.49 0.95 15.36
CA HIS A 317 -12.13 2.18 14.65
C HIS A 317 -11.38 3.17 15.54
N GLU A 318 -11.78 3.30 16.80
CA GLU A 318 -11.06 4.12 17.79
C GLU A 318 -9.61 3.65 17.91
N ALA A 319 -9.40 2.35 18.13
CA ALA A 319 -8.08 1.73 18.18
C ALA A 319 -7.28 1.97 16.90
N ARG A 320 -7.90 1.82 15.72
CA ARG A 320 -7.27 2.15 14.43
C ARG A 320 -6.80 3.61 14.37
N CYS A 321 -7.63 4.56 14.78
CA CYS A 321 -7.28 5.98 14.75
C CYS A 321 -6.16 6.30 15.74
N LEU A 322 -6.26 5.82 16.98
CA LEU A 322 -5.25 6.00 18.02
C LEU A 322 -3.88 5.46 17.58
N VAL A 323 -3.85 4.29 16.93
CA VAL A 323 -2.60 3.72 16.40
C VAL A 323 -1.99 4.59 15.31
N GLU A 324 -2.81 5.15 14.42
CA GLU A 324 -2.35 6.05 13.36
C GLU A 324 -1.83 7.39 13.89
N LEU A 325 -2.33 7.85 15.04
CA LEU A 325 -1.89 9.06 15.75
C LEU A 325 -0.64 8.85 16.63
N GLY A 326 -0.26 7.59 16.89
CA GLY A 326 0.84 7.22 17.77
C GLY A 326 0.45 6.96 19.24
N HIS A 327 -0.85 6.91 19.56
CA HIS A 327 -1.38 6.52 20.87
C HIS A 327 -1.47 4.99 20.99
N LEU A 328 -0.31 4.33 20.90
CA LEU A 328 -0.21 2.88 20.70
C LEU A 328 -0.69 2.04 21.88
N GLU A 329 -0.50 2.50 23.11
CA GLU A 329 -0.92 1.77 24.31
C GLU A 329 -2.45 1.78 24.45
N GLU A 330 -3.06 2.95 24.34
CA GLU A 330 -4.52 3.11 24.37
C GLU A 330 -5.20 2.33 23.25
N GLY A 331 -4.66 2.40 22.03
CA GLY A 331 -5.16 1.61 20.90
C GLY A 331 -5.02 0.10 21.11
N ARG A 332 -3.96 -0.36 21.79
CA ARG A 332 -3.77 -1.77 22.14
C ARG A 332 -4.78 -2.24 23.18
N ASP A 333 -5.04 -1.45 24.21
CA ASP A 333 -5.97 -1.82 25.28
C ASP A 333 -7.40 -1.99 24.72
N LEU A 334 -7.84 -1.05 23.87
CA LEU A 334 -9.12 -1.15 23.17
C LEU A 334 -9.19 -2.38 22.25
N ALA A 335 -8.13 -2.66 21.50
CA ALA A 335 -8.07 -3.85 20.64
C ALA A 335 -8.15 -5.15 21.45
N LEU A 336 -7.53 -5.22 22.64
CA LEU A 336 -7.65 -6.37 23.54
C LEU A 336 -9.05 -6.52 24.14
N GLU A 337 -9.75 -5.41 24.39
CA GLU A 337 -11.14 -5.46 24.85
C GLU A 337 -12.08 -6.07 23.82
N VAL A 338 -11.91 -5.76 22.53
CA VAL A 338 -12.71 -6.32 21.43
C VAL A 338 -12.56 -7.84 21.33
N GLN A 339 -11.41 -8.41 21.72
CA GLN A 339 -11.19 -9.85 21.66
C GLN A 339 -12.15 -10.67 22.54
N LYS A 340 -12.80 -10.03 23.53
CA LYS A 340 -13.87 -10.66 24.34
C LYS A 340 -15.04 -11.17 23.48
N LEU A 341 -15.25 -10.61 22.29
CA LEU A 341 -16.27 -11.08 21.34
C LEU A 341 -16.11 -12.55 20.96
N ARG A 342 -14.89 -13.12 21.02
CA ARG A 342 -14.66 -14.56 20.77
C ARG A 342 -15.53 -15.46 21.66
N ALA A 343 -15.83 -15.02 22.88
CA ALA A 343 -16.67 -15.76 23.81
C ALA A 343 -18.14 -15.31 23.77
N VAL A 344 -18.40 -14.03 23.45
CA VAL A 344 -19.74 -13.43 23.53
C VAL A 344 -20.58 -13.69 22.27
N ALA A 345 -19.97 -13.61 21.08
CA ALA A 345 -20.67 -13.76 19.81
C ALA A 345 -19.86 -14.64 18.82
N PRO A 346 -19.52 -15.90 19.19
CA PRO A 346 -18.61 -16.75 18.41
C PRO A 346 -19.13 -17.10 17.00
N ASN A 347 -20.45 -17.04 16.79
CA ASN A 347 -21.06 -17.42 15.52
C ASN A 347 -21.33 -16.21 14.60
N ASP A 348 -21.26 -14.96 15.10
CA ASP A 348 -21.52 -13.78 14.27
C ASP A 348 -20.32 -13.48 13.36
N PRO A 349 -20.47 -13.51 12.02
CA PRO A 349 -19.37 -13.34 11.07
C PRO A 349 -18.73 -11.96 11.13
N THR A 350 -19.45 -10.92 11.54
CA THR A 350 -18.90 -9.57 11.65
C THR A 350 -18.22 -9.36 13.01
N ALA A 351 -18.69 -10.00 14.09
CA ALA A 351 -17.95 -10.08 15.36
C ALA A 351 -16.61 -10.80 15.14
N GLY A 352 -16.60 -11.92 14.41
CA GLY A 352 -15.38 -12.60 13.99
C GLY A 352 -14.45 -11.71 13.17
N ALA A 353 -14.99 -10.87 12.28
CA ALA A 353 -14.22 -9.88 11.53
C ALA A 353 -13.55 -8.85 12.46
N LEU A 354 -14.28 -8.29 13.43
CA LEU A 354 -13.73 -7.32 14.40
C LEU A 354 -12.63 -7.92 15.28
N VAL A 355 -12.78 -9.18 15.68
CA VAL A 355 -11.72 -9.92 16.39
C VAL A 355 -10.48 -10.08 15.51
N ALA A 356 -10.65 -10.48 14.25
CA ALA A 356 -9.54 -10.67 13.32
C ALA A 356 -8.72 -9.38 13.11
N VAL A 357 -9.39 -8.24 12.92
CA VAL A 357 -8.73 -6.94 12.67
C VAL A 357 -8.00 -6.45 13.92
N THR A 358 -8.60 -6.59 15.10
CA THR A 358 -7.98 -6.16 16.35
C THR A 358 -6.83 -7.08 16.77
N THR A 359 -6.89 -8.39 16.50
CA THR A 359 -5.73 -9.27 16.64
C THR A 359 -4.59 -8.88 15.69
N THR A 360 -4.89 -8.50 14.44
CA THR A 360 -3.89 -7.98 13.50
C THR A 360 -3.25 -6.68 14.01
N LEU A 361 -4.05 -5.74 14.53
CA LEU A 361 -3.57 -4.49 15.10
C LEU A 361 -2.62 -4.73 16.29
N VAL A 362 -2.98 -5.64 17.21
CA VAL A 362 -2.12 -6.03 18.35
C VAL A 362 -0.81 -6.64 17.86
N PHE A 363 -0.87 -7.51 16.86
CA PHE A 363 0.31 -8.13 16.26
C PHE A 363 1.27 -7.08 15.66
N ASP A 364 0.74 -6.14 14.87
CA ASP A 364 1.52 -5.07 14.21
C ASP A 364 2.19 -4.13 15.23
N MET A 365 1.63 -3.99 16.44
CA MET A 365 2.20 -3.20 17.53
C MET A 365 3.21 -3.97 18.40
N SER A 366 3.26 -5.30 18.32
CA SER A 366 4.04 -6.14 19.25
C SER A 366 5.55 -6.08 19.01
N GLY A 367 6.00 -5.49 17.91
CA GLY A 367 7.42 -5.39 17.53
C GLY A 367 7.91 -6.63 16.77
N PHE A 368 9.02 -6.49 16.06
CA PHE A 368 9.54 -7.54 15.18
C PHE A 368 9.84 -8.83 15.96
N GLY A 369 9.22 -9.94 15.55
CA GLY A 369 9.45 -11.28 16.11
C GLY A 369 8.81 -11.55 17.48
N MET A 370 8.01 -10.62 18.01
CA MET A 370 7.42 -10.70 19.36
C MET A 370 5.91 -11.00 19.37
N GLY A 371 5.26 -11.02 18.21
CA GLY A 371 3.83 -11.35 18.08
C GLY A 371 3.57 -12.85 17.94
N ASP A 372 2.42 -13.31 18.45
CA ASP A 372 1.98 -14.70 18.27
C ASP A 372 1.42 -14.91 16.86
N ILE A 373 2.25 -15.50 15.98
CA ILE A 373 1.86 -15.81 14.60
C ILE A 373 0.74 -16.86 14.58
N GLY A 374 0.76 -17.84 15.49
CA GLY A 374 -0.23 -18.90 15.52
C GLY A 374 -1.62 -18.35 15.84
N GLU A 375 -1.71 -17.50 16.85
CA GLU A 375 -2.94 -16.79 17.20
C GLU A 375 -3.40 -15.88 16.05
N LEU A 376 -2.49 -15.11 15.44
CA LEU A 376 -2.82 -14.26 14.31
C LEU A 376 -3.46 -15.08 13.18
N ILE A 377 -2.81 -16.16 12.74
CA ILE A 377 -3.28 -16.99 11.63
C ILE A 377 -4.65 -17.59 11.90
N GLN A 378 -4.90 -18.08 13.12
CA GLN A 378 -6.23 -18.60 13.50
C GLN A 378 -7.29 -17.50 13.52
N SER A 379 -6.95 -16.32 14.04
CA SER A 379 -7.91 -15.21 14.16
C SER A 379 -8.33 -14.64 12.82
N ILE A 380 -7.42 -14.59 11.84
CA ILE A 380 -7.70 -13.98 10.53
C ILE A 380 -8.47 -14.89 9.59
N ASP A 381 -8.59 -16.18 9.93
CA ASP A 381 -9.25 -17.18 9.11
C ASP A 381 -10.78 -17.08 9.24
N THR A 382 -11.34 -16.04 8.62
CA THR A 382 -12.75 -15.64 8.73
C THR A 382 -13.40 -15.57 7.36
N SER A 383 -14.70 -15.87 7.30
CA SER A 383 -15.46 -15.85 6.04
C SER A 383 -15.48 -14.47 5.38
N THR A 384 -15.59 -13.39 6.16
CA THR A 384 -15.55 -12.01 5.64
C THR A 384 -14.22 -11.69 4.97
N ARG A 385 -13.08 -12.15 5.52
CA ARG A 385 -11.76 -12.01 4.89
C ARG A 385 -11.62 -12.86 3.63
N TRP A 386 -12.16 -14.09 3.61
CA TRP A 386 -12.17 -14.93 2.42
C TRP A 386 -12.99 -14.32 1.28
N TRP A 387 -14.19 -13.80 1.58
CA TRP A 387 -15.05 -13.16 0.57
C TRP A 387 -14.39 -11.91 -0.04
N ARG A 388 -13.75 -11.07 0.78
CA ARG A 388 -12.98 -9.93 0.25
C ARG A 388 -11.78 -10.36 -0.59
N SER A 389 -11.07 -11.41 -0.17
CA SER A 389 -9.97 -11.99 -0.97
C SER A 389 -10.49 -12.51 -2.33
N GLN A 390 -11.67 -13.11 -2.36
CA GLN A 390 -12.34 -13.52 -3.59
C GLN A 390 -12.67 -12.31 -4.48
N THR A 391 -13.16 -11.20 -3.91
CA THR A 391 -13.39 -9.96 -4.66
C THR A 391 -12.11 -9.43 -5.31
N ILE A 392 -10.99 -9.39 -4.56
CA ILE A 392 -9.69 -8.97 -5.10
C ILE A 392 -9.23 -9.90 -6.22
N ALA A 393 -9.31 -11.23 -6.00
CA ALA A 393 -8.90 -12.22 -6.99
C ALA A 393 -9.67 -12.07 -8.31
N ASN A 394 -11.00 -11.92 -8.24
CA ASN A 394 -11.84 -11.68 -9.42
C ASN A 394 -11.43 -10.40 -10.17
N GLY A 395 -11.15 -9.31 -9.45
CA GLY A 395 -10.68 -8.06 -10.05
C GLY A 395 -9.34 -8.21 -10.76
N LEU A 396 -8.39 -8.93 -10.15
CA LEU A 396 -7.06 -9.18 -10.74
C LEU A 396 -7.11 -10.12 -11.94
N GLU A 397 -7.98 -11.14 -11.91
CA GLU A 397 -8.23 -12.00 -13.07
C GLU A 397 -8.73 -11.18 -14.26
N LYS A 398 -9.68 -10.27 -14.04
CA LYS A 398 -10.18 -9.36 -15.08
C LYS A 398 -9.11 -8.41 -15.61
N HIS A 399 -8.24 -7.90 -14.73
CA HIS A 399 -7.11 -7.08 -15.17
C HIS A 399 -6.16 -7.89 -16.06
N PHE A 400 -5.86 -9.14 -15.69
CA PHE A 400 -5.02 -10.02 -16.50
C PHE A 400 -5.65 -10.30 -17.88
N ASP A 401 -6.95 -10.56 -17.94
CA ASP A 401 -7.68 -10.73 -19.20
C ASP A 401 -7.58 -9.47 -20.09
N GLU A 402 -7.76 -8.27 -19.53
CA GLU A 402 -7.64 -6.99 -20.24
C GLU A 402 -6.23 -6.78 -20.82
N GLN A 403 -5.19 -7.08 -20.03
CA GLN A 403 -3.81 -6.98 -20.47
C GLN A 403 -3.51 -7.99 -21.59
N PHE A 404 -3.99 -9.23 -21.47
CA PHE A 404 -3.80 -10.26 -22.50
C PHE A 404 -4.51 -9.89 -23.81
N LYS A 405 -5.74 -9.37 -23.75
CA LYS A 405 -6.46 -8.87 -24.93
C LYS A 405 -5.73 -7.73 -25.61
N THR A 406 -5.20 -6.78 -24.84
CA THR A 406 -4.41 -5.66 -25.34
C THR A 406 -3.14 -6.16 -26.04
N TRP A 407 -2.40 -7.06 -25.39
CA TRP A 407 -1.20 -7.68 -25.95
C TRP A 407 -1.51 -8.48 -27.24
N GLY A 408 -2.62 -9.23 -27.25
CA GLY A 408 -3.12 -9.98 -28.40
C GLY A 408 -3.73 -9.11 -29.51
N ARG A 409 -3.83 -7.78 -29.31
CA ARG A 409 -4.47 -6.81 -30.21
C ARG A 409 -5.91 -7.18 -30.55
N ASP A 410 -6.64 -7.69 -29.56
CA ASP A 410 -8.07 -7.94 -29.70
C ASP A 410 -8.80 -6.64 -30.04
N SER A 411 -9.61 -6.67 -31.09
CA SER A 411 -10.40 -5.52 -31.58
C SER A 411 -11.89 -5.70 -31.33
N SER A 412 -12.29 -6.75 -30.60
CA SER A 412 -13.68 -6.98 -30.22
C SER A 412 -14.18 -5.86 -29.30
N VAL A 413 -15.37 -5.33 -29.61
CA VAL A 413 -16.02 -4.30 -28.79
C VAL A 413 -17.11 -4.96 -27.96
N THR A 414 -16.97 -4.87 -26.64
CA THR A 414 -18.04 -5.30 -25.72
C THR A 414 -18.94 -4.11 -25.42
N TRP A 415 -20.21 -4.19 -25.85
CA TRP A 415 -21.20 -3.15 -25.54
C TRP A 415 -21.54 -3.15 -24.05
N ALA A 416 -21.61 -1.94 -23.46
CA ALA A 416 -21.95 -1.71 -22.04
C ALA A 416 -21.02 -2.42 -21.02
N ALA A 417 -19.74 -2.62 -21.34
CA ALA A 417 -18.78 -3.16 -20.40
C ALA A 417 -18.60 -2.23 -19.18
N ALA A 418 -18.85 -2.75 -17.98
CA ALA A 418 -18.53 -2.08 -16.73
C ALA A 418 -17.05 -2.26 -16.39
N ASP A 419 -16.46 -1.30 -15.66
CA ASP A 419 -15.09 -1.40 -15.15
C ASP A 419 -15.04 -2.36 -13.95
N THR A 420 -15.06 -3.66 -14.25
CA THR A 420 -15.14 -4.73 -13.22
C THR A 420 -13.89 -4.78 -12.34
N VAL A 421 -12.73 -4.38 -12.88
CA VAL A 421 -11.48 -4.29 -12.13
C VAL A 421 -11.57 -3.19 -11.06
N TRP A 422 -11.95 -1.97 -11.46
CA TRP A 422 -12.09 -0.84 -10.53
C TRP A 422 -13.13 -1.13 -9.45
N THR A 423 -14.31 -1.60 -9.86
CA THR A 423 -15.42 -1.86 -8.94
C THR A 423 -15.08 -2.95 -7.91
N SER A 424 -14.36 -4.00 -8.31
CA SER A 424 -13.89 -5.06 -7.40
C SER A 424 -12.86 -4.53 -6.39
N LEU A 425 -11.84 -3.80 -6.86
CA LEU A 425 -10.82 -3.24 -5.97
C LEU A 425 -11.40 -2.17 -5.04
N ARG A 426 -12.31 -1.31 -5.52
CA ARG A 426 -13.00 -0.31 -4.70
C ARG A 426 -13.90 -0.98 -3.65
N SER A 427 -14.66 -2.02 -4.02
CA SER A 427 -15.41 -2.85 -3.07
C SER A 427 -14.51 -3.38 -1.95
N ALA A 428 -13.32 -3.91 -2.30
CA ALA A 428 -12.38 -4.39 -1.30
C ALA A 428 -11.86 -3.28 -0.37
N THR A 429 -11.66 -2.05 -0.89
CA THR A 429 -11.29 -0.89 -0.04
C THR A 429 -12.40 -0.52 0.95
N LEU A 430 -13.66 -0.49 0.50
CA LEU A 430 -14.81 -0.13 1.33
C LEU A 430 -15.05 -1.17 2.44
N LEU A 431 -15.06 -2.46 2.07
CA LEU A 431 -15.22 -3.57 3.01
C LEU A 431 -14.16 -3.57 4.12
N ALA A 432 -12.90 -3.37 3.73
CA ALA A 432 -11.80 -3.30 4.69
C ALA A 432 -11.90 -2.03 5.55
N GLY A 433 -12.18 -0.88 4.91
CA GLY A 433 -12.29 0.41 5.56
C GLY A 433 -13.37 0.42 6.64
N LEU A 434 -14.60 -0.01 6.31
CA LEU A 434 -15.73 -0.05 7.23
C LEU A 434 -15.56 -1.09 8.34
N SER A 435 -14.80 -2.16 8.11
CA SER A 435 -14.49 -3.17 9.13
C SER A 435 -13.31 -2.81 10.04
N ALA A 436 -12.76 -1.59 9.94
CA ALA A 436 -11.52 -1.17 10.60
C ALA A 436 -10.27 -2.00 10.24
N ASP A 437 -10.30 -2.78 9.15
CA ASP A 437 -9.15 -3.55 8.67
C ASP A 437 -8.15 -2.64 7.95
N HIS A 438 -7.28 -2.00 8.73
CA HIS A 438 -6.32 -1.03 8.22
C HIS A 438 -5.31 -1.64 7.24
N GLY A 439 -4.70 -2.79 7.57
CA GLY A 439 -3.75 -3.48 6.69
C GLY A 439 -4.42 -3.97 5.40
N GLY A 440 -5.64 -4.47 5.52
CA GLY A 440 -6.50 -4.84 4.40
C GLY A 440 -6.85 -3.69 3.47
N TRP A 441 -7.23 -2.55 4.02
CA TRP A 441 -7.54 -1.33 3.27
C TRP A 441 -6.30 -0.83 2.53
N ARG A 442 -5.14 -0.76 3.22
CA ARG A 442 -3.86 -0.37 2.60
C ARG A 442 -3.50 -1.22 1.39
N ASN A 443 -3.67 -2.54 1.49
CA ASN A 443 -3.38 -3.44 0.37
C ASN A 443 -4.34 -3.21 -0.81
N ALA A 444 -5.65 -3.17 -0.56
CA ALA A 444 -6.64 -2.96 -1.61
C ALA A 444 -6.48 -1.58 -2.29
N MET A 445 -6.22 -0.53 -1.51
CA MET A 445 -6.00 0.82 -2.02
C MET A 445 -4.72 0.91 -2.86
N SER A 446 -3.64 0.25 -2.41
CA SER A 446 -2.41 0.14 -3.20
C SER A 446 -2.61 -0.57 -4.54
N LEU A 447 -3.43 -1.63 -4.60
CA LEU A 447 -3.79 -2.28 -5.86
C LEU A 447 -4.59 -1.36 -6.78
N LEU A 448 -5.59 -0.66 -6.23
CA LEU A 448 -6.42 0.28 -6.98
C LEU A 448 -5.58 1.43 -7.56
N ALA A 449 -4.77 2.10 -6.74
CA ALA A 449 -3.92 3.20 -7.17
C ALA A 449 -2.90 2.79 -8.25
N ARG A 450 -2.29 1.59 -8.13
CA ARG A 450 -1.40 1.06 -9.18
C ARG A 450 -2.13 0.84 -10.50
N ARG A 451 -3.34 0.30 -10.44
CA ARG A 451 -4.18 0.07 -11.61
C ARG A 451 -4.53 1.39 -12.31
N GLU A 452 -4.90 2.41 -11.55
CA GLU A 452 -5.17 3.75 -12.09
C GLU A 452 -3.92 4.37 -12.73
N LEU A 453 -2.76 4.29 -12.07
CA LEU A 453 -1.49 4.78 -12.63
C LEU A 453 -1.10 4.07 -13.94
N MET A 454 -1.35 2.77 -14.04
CA MET A 454 -1.03 1.98 -15.24
C MET A 454 -1.97 2.28 -16.41
N LYS A 455 -3.19 2.75 -16.14
CA LYS A 455 -4.21 3.09 -17.15
C LYS A 455 -4.14 4.56 -17.58
N ALA A 456 -3.72 5.44 -16.68
CA ALA A 456 -3.64 6.87 -16.92
C ALA A 456 -2.65 7.23 -18.04
N SER A 457 -3.06 8.16 -18.89
CA SER A 457 -2.18 8.80 -19.87
C SER A 457 -1.43 9.97 -19.25
N ALA A 458 -0.41 10.48 -19.95
CA ALA A 458 0.35 11.65 -19.51
C ALA A 458 -0.51 12.93 -19.38
N THR A 459 -1.71 12.97 -19.97
CA THR A 459 -2.65 14.10 -19.85
C THR A 459 -3.59 13.98 -18.66
N ASP A 460 -3.70 12.81 -18.03
CA ASP A 460 -4.61 12.55 -16.91
C ASP A 460 -3.98 12.96 -15.56
N THR A 461 -3.50 14.20 -15.45
CA THR A 461 -2.72 14.67 -14.29
C THR A 461 -3.47 14.55 -12.96
N THR A 462 -4.79 14.73 -12.95
CA THR A 462 -5.63 14.51 -11.76
C THR A 462 -5.61 13.05 -11.31
N VAL A 463 -5.76 12.09 -12.23
CA VAL A 463 -5.73 10.65 -11.89
C VAL A 463 -4.36 10.26 -11.35
N LEU A 464 -3.29 10.75 -11.98
CA LEU A 464 -1.92 10.53 -11.52
C LEU A 464 -1.71 11.10 -10.10
N LEU A 465 -2.17 12.32 -9.85
CA LEU A 465 -2.05 12.98 -8.54
C LEU A 465 -2.80 12.23 -7.44
N GLU A 466 -4.07 11.90 -7.65
CA GLU A 466 -4.87 11.20 -6.66
C GLU A 466 -4.33 9.79 -6.41
N SER A 467 -3.89 9.06 -7.46
CA SER A 467 -3.29 7.73 -7.29
C SER A 467 -1.95 7.77 -6.54
N LEU A 468 -1.11 8.80 -6.75
CA LEU A 468 0.11 8.98 -5.95
C LEU A 468 -0.23 9.27 -4.49
N THR A 469 -1.25 10.10 -4.26
CA THR A 469 -1.75 10.43 -2.92
C THR A 469 -2.24 9.16 -2.21
N ASP A 470 -2.98 8.31 -2.91
CA ASP A 470 -3.46 7.02 -2.39
C ASP A 470 -2.31 6.06 -2.08
N LEU A 471 -1.25 6.01 -2.90
CA LEU A 471 -0.05 5.22 -2.57
C LEU A 471 0.70 5.75 -1.33
N VAL A 472 0.72 7.06 -1.11
CA VAL A 472 1.25 7.67 0.12
C VAL A 472 0.40 7.24 1.32
N ARG A 473 -0.92 7.44 1.25
CA ARG A 473 -1.88 7.13 2.32
C ARG A 473 -1.99 5.63 2.61
N ALA A 474 -1.81 4.79 1.60
CA ALA A 474 -1.75 3.34 1.77
C ALA A 474 -0.41 2.85 2.37
N GLY A 475 0.58 3.73 2.56
CA GLY A 475 1.91 3.35 3.02
C GLY A 475 2.64 2.41 2.05
N ALA A 476 2.37 2.51 0.75
CA ALA A 476 2.91 1.64 -0.31
C ALA A 476 4.28 2.12 -0.83
N LYS A 477 5.28 2.18 0.06
CA LYS A 477 6.58 2.82 -0.19
C LYS A 477 7.27 2.34 -1.47
N LYS A 478 7.30 1.03 -1.73
CA LYS A 478 8.04 0.46 -2.86
C LYS A 478 7.39 0.82 -4.20
N GLU A 479 6.08 0.67 -4.27
CA GLU A 479 5.25 0.96 -5.43
C GLU A 479 5.27 2.46 -5.74
N LEU A 480 5.17 3.30 -4.70
CA LEU A 480 5.27 4.75 -4.82
C LEU A 480 6.61 5.18 -5.40
N VAL A 481 7.73 4.61 -4.95
CA VAL A 481 9.06 4.95 -5.48
C VAL A 481 9.17 4.62 -6.97
N LEU A 482 8.57 3.53 -7.44
CA LEU A 482 8.54 3.20 -8.87
C LEU A 482 7.72 4.23 -9.66
N ALA A 483 6.55 4.61 -9.15
CA ALA A 483 5.68 5.60 -9.78
C ALA A 483 6.33 6.99 -9.84
N VAL A 484 6.88 7.48 -8.72
CA VAL A 484 7.58 8.76 -8.65
C VAL A 484 8.78 8.79 -9.58
N ARG A 485 9.59 7.73 -9.62
CA ARG A 485 10.73 7.65 -10.54
C ARG A 485 10.29 7.72 -12.00
N LYS A 486 9.27 6.93 -12.37
CA LYS A 486 8.72 6.95 -13.73
C LYS A 486 8.29 8.36 -14.13
N LEU A 487 7.51 9.06 -13.30
CA LEU A 487 7.07 10.42 -13.59
C LEU A 487 8.22 11.44 -13.54
N SER A 488 9.21 11.25 -12.67
CA SER A 488 10.40 12.10 -12.58
C SER A 488 11.35 11.96 -13.76
N ASP A 489 11.26 10.86 -14.50
CA ASP A 489 12.10 10.56 -15.66
C ASP A 489 11.35 10.86 -16.97
N ASP A 490 10.10 10.38 -17.09
CA ASP A 490 9.30 10.44 -18.30
C ASP A 490 8.36 11.67 -18.35
N GLY A 491 7.93 12.20 -17.20
CA GLY A 491 6.82 13.15 -17.09
C GLY A 491 5.43 12.49 -17.09
N PRO A 492 4.34 13.25 -16.84
CA PRO A 492 4.31 14.66 -16.43
C PRO A 492 4.78 14.86 -14.98
N VAL A 493 5.32 16.03 -14.66
CA VAL A 493 5.84 16.36 -13.32
C VAL A 493 4.85 17.12 -12.44
N ASP A 494 3.80 17.72 -13.01
CA ASP A 494 2.80 18.50 -12.27
C ASP A 494 2.17 17.74 -11.09
N PRO A 495 1.86 16.43 -11.21
CA PRO A 495 1.39 15.65 -10.05
C PRO A 495 2.41 15.57 -8.92
N LEU A 496 3.71 15.51 -9.24
CA LEU A 496 4.78 15.49 -8.24
C LEU A 496 4.90 16.84 -7.52
N VAL A 497 4.88 17.94 -8.27
CA VAL A 497 4.92 19.31 -7.73
C VAL A 497 3.71 19.55 -6.82
N THR A 498 2.51 19.24 -7.31
CA THR A 498 1.28 19.46 -6.56
C THR A 498 1.24 18.65 -5.27
N LEU A 499 1.67 17.39 -5.31
CA LEU A 499 1.68 16.54 -4.12
C LEU A 499 2.78 16.97 -3.13
N THR A 500 3.92 17.50 -3.57
CA THR A 500 4.92 18.06 -2.64
C THR A 500 4.36 19.22 -1.81
N GLY A 501 3.51 20.06 -2.42
CA GLY A 501 2.84 21.17 -1.74
C GLY A 501 1.68 20.74 -0.83
N ARG A 502 0.89 19.73 -1.24
CA ARG A 502 -0.22 19.18 -0.44
C ARG A 502 0.23 18.35 0.76
N LEU A 503 1.43 17.76 0.71
CA LEU A 503 1.92 16.89 1.78
C LEU A 503 2.32 17.70 3.01
N GLU A 504 1.92 17.22 4.19
CA GLU A 504 2.29 17.76 5.49
C GLU A 504 2.96 16.65 6.32
N LEU A 505 4.30 16.70 6.46
CA LEU A 505 5.05 15.66 7.18
C LEU A 505 4.72 15.62 8.68
N GLU A 506 4.39 16.75 9.27
CA GLU A 506 4.11 16.88 10.71
C GLU A 506 2.84 16.15 11.15
N SER A 507 1.79 16.24 10.33
CA SER A 507 0.48 15.60 10.54
C SER A 507 0.36 14.24 9.87
N THR A 508 1.44 13.71 9.27
CA THR A 508 1.39 12.43 8.55
C THR A 508 1.13 11.26 9.51
N PRO A 509 0.11 10.42 9.24
CA PRO A 509 -0.20 9.24 10.06
C PRO A 509 0.95 8.22 10.11
N ARG A 510 0.99 7.43 11.19
CA ARG A 510 2.03 6.43 11.47
C ARG A 510 2.32 5.50 10.28
N SER A 511 1.29 4.90 9.68
CA SER A 511 1.46 3.94 8.57
C SER A 511 1.95 4.57 7.26
N CYS A 512 1.74 5.89 7.10
CA CYS A 512 2.00 6.67 5.90
C CYS A 512 3.42 7.26 5.88
N LEU A 513 4.00 7.50 7.07
CA LEU A 513 5.23 8.29 7.24
C LEU A 513 6.40 7.81 6.37
N ALA A 514 6.61 6.48 6.28
CA ALA A 514 7.68 5.92 5.46
C ALA A 514 7.51 6.24 3.96
N SER A 515 6.27 6.24 3.47
CA SER A 515 5.94 6.59 2.09
C SER A 515 6.03 8.09 1.85
N ALA A 516 5.59 8.92 2.81
CA ALA A 516 5.68 10.37 2.73
C ALA A 516 7.15 10.84 2.66
N LEU A 517 8.02 10.29 3.51
CA LEU A 517 9.47 10.52 3.46
C LEU A 517 10.08 10.07 2.12
N ALA A 518 9.71 8.88 1.66
CA ALA A 518 10.17 8.39 0.36
C ALA A 518 9.70 9.29 -0.80
N PHE A 519 8.47 9.79 -0.75
CA PHE A 519 7.96 10.75 -1.73
C PHE A 519 8.83 12.00 -1.76
N VAL A 520 9.05 12.65 -0.61
CA VAL A 520 9.89 13.85 -0.50
C VAL A 520 11.31 13.60 -1.00
N ARG A 521 11.90 12.45 -0.65
CA ARG A 521 13.23 12.05 -1.14
C ARG A 521 13.33 12.03 -2.67
N TYR A 522 12.36 11.44 -3.36
CA TYR A 522 12.45 11.21 -4.81
C TYR A 522 11.81 12.32 -5.65
N ALA A 523 10.82 13.04 -5.11
CA ALA A 523 10.15 14.16 -5.76
C ALA A 523 10.76 15.52 -5.38
N GLY A 524 11.64 15.58 -4.37
CA GLY A 524 12.19 16.83 -3.82
C GLY A 524 12.87 17.76 -4.83
N ASP A 525 13.41 17.21 -5.93
CA ASP A 525 13.97 17.99 -7.06
C ASP A 525 12.92 18.87 -7.75
N PHE A 526 11.63 18.58 -7.61
CA PHE A 526 10.53 19.33 -8.21
C PHE A 526 9.75 20.17 -7.18
N ALA A 527 10.13 20.12 -5.90
CA ALA A 527 9.47 20.90 -4.87
C ALA A 527 9.67 22.41 -5.11
N GLU A 528 8.62 23.18 -4.86
CA GLU A 528 8.75 24.64 -4.77
C GLU A 528 9.57 25.03 -3.54
N VAL A 529 10.24 26.19 -3.60
CA VAL A 529 11.17 26.62 -2.54
C VAL A 529 10.49 26.70 -1.17
N ALA A 530 9.26 27.21 -1.11
CA ALA A 530 8.51 27.35 0.13
C ALA A 530 8.18 25.98 0.77
N ASP A 531 7.76 25.01 -0.05
CA ASP A 531 7.45 23.65 0.42
C ASP A 531 8.72 22.89 0.81
N ALA A 532 9.80 23.04 0.03
CA ALA A 532 11.10 22.46 0.36
C ALA A 532 11.62 22.96 1.71
N ASP A 533 11.53 24.26 1.99
CA ASP A 533 11.93 24.86 3.26
C ASP A 533 11.04 24.42 4.43
N ARG A 534 9.72 24.29 4.20
CA ARG A 534 8.77 23.76 5.19
C ARG A 534 9.15 22.33 5.59
N HIS A 535 9.32 21.45 4.61
CA HIS A 535 9.70 20.05 4.83
C HIS A 535 11.08 19.93 5.47
N ALA A 536 12.08 20.68 4.99
CA ALA A 536 13.43 20.67 5.55
C ALA A 536 13.47 21.15 7.01
N THR A 537 12.63 22.13 7.37
CA THR A 537 12.51 22.59 8.77
C THR A 537 12.07 21.46 9.69
N TRP A 538 11.02 20.73 9.30
CA TRP A 538 10.51 19.60 10.08
C TRP A 538 11.50 18.41 10.12
N LEU A 539 12.20 18.15 9.02
CA LEU A 539 13.23 17.11 8.95
C LEU A 539 14.40 17.43 9.89
N LEU A 540 14.89 18.68 9.89
CA LEU A 540 15.96 19.12 10.79
C LEU A 540 15.55 19.06 12.26
N SER A 541 14.33 19.49 12.60
CA SER A 541 13.85 19.39 13.98
C SER A 541 13.72 17.93 14.43
N SER A 542 13.25 17.05 13.55
CA SER A 542 13.12 15.61 13.82
C SER A 542 14.49 14.93 13.96
N LEU A 543 15.50 15.35 13.20
CA LEU A 543 16.88 14.87 13.34
C LEU A 543 17.56 15.35 14.63
N ALA A 544 17.15 16.50 15.17
CA ALA A 544 17.66 17.00 16.45
C ALA A 544 17.09 16.22 17.65
N ASN A 545 15.88 15.65 17.53
CA ASN A 545 15.24 14.84 18.57
C ASN A 545 14.54 13.58 17.99
N PRO A 546 15.29 12.59 17.46
CA PRO A 546 14.70 11.43 16.80
C PRO A 546 13.95 10.50 17.77
N ASP A 547 14.28 10.54 19.07
CA ASP A 547 13.65 9.71 20.10
C ASP A 547 12.17 10.02 20.31
N GLU A 548 11.78 11.28 20.19
CA GLU A 548 10.38 11.70 20.29
C GLU A 548 9.52 11.02 19.22
N LEU A 549 10.00 11.06 17.97
CA LEU A 549 9.29 10.45 16.84
C LEU A 549 9.34 8.91 16.93
N ARG A 550 10.44 8.32 17.42
CA ARG A 550 10.58 6.88 17.65
C ARG A 550 9.61 6.37 18.72
N GLN A 551 9.49 7.07 19.84
CA GLN A 551 8.60 6.69 20.94
C GLN A 551 7.14 6.82 20.55
N ARG A 552 6.77 7.93 19.91
CA ARG A 552 5.40 8.20 19.45
C ARG A 552 4.96 7.24 18.34
N MET A 553 5.79 7.06 17.31
CA MET A 553 5.37 6.33 16.11
C MET A 553 5.82 4.87 16.07
N LYS A 554 6.76 4.41 16.90
CA LYS A 554 7.38 3.06 16.86
C LYS A 554 7.48 2.52 15.41
N PRO A 555 8.23 3.20 14.52
CA PRO A 555 8.27 2.86 13.10
C PRO A 555 8.93 1.49 12.88
N THR A 556 8.54 0.83 11.78
CA THR A 556 9.14 -0.44 11.34
C THR A 556 10.33 -0.25 10.39
N PHE A 557 10.84 0.99 10.28
CA PHE A 557 11.93 1.39 9.41
C PHE A 557 12.96 2.24 10.18
N LEU A 558 14.15 2.40 9.60
CA LEU A 558 15.24 3.22 10.18
C LEU A 558 14.93 4.70 9.98
N ILE A 559 14.46 5.34 11.04
CA ILE A 559 13.87 6.68 10.97
C ILE A 559 14.90 7.75 10.57
N GLU A 560 16.05 7.80 11.21
CA GLU A 560 17.08 8.80 10.89
C GLU A 560 17.62 8.64 9.47
N THR A 561 17.78 7.40 8.99
CA THR A 561 18.20 7.12 7.62
C THR A 561 17.20 7.69 6.60
N ASP A 562 15.90 7.45 6.79
CA ASP A 562 14.87 7.97 5.89
C ASP A 562 14.73 9.50 6.01
N LEU A 563 14.91 10.09 7.20
CA LEU A 563 14.95 11.56 7.39
C LEU A 563 16.10 12.21 6.63
N LEU A 564 17.33 11.69 6.78
CA LEU A 564 18.52 12.21 6.09
C LEU A 564 18.41 12.09 4.57
N GLN A 565 17.88 10.96 4.08
CA GLN A 565 17.68 10.78 2.65
C GLN A 565 16.62 11.73 2.09
N SER A 566 15.56 12.01 2.86
CA SER A 566 14.53 12.99 2.47
C SER A 566 15.09 14.40 2.42
N LEU A 567 15.91 14.79 3.42
CA LEU A 567 16.60 16.07 3.44
C LEU A 567 17.56 16.21 2.24
N GLY A 568 18.31 15.14 1.93
CA GLY A 568 19.15 15.06 0.74
C GLY A 568 18.39 15.29 -0.57
N GLY A 569 17.16 14.77 -0.68
CA GLY A 569 16.28 14.98 -1.84
C GLY A 569 15.86 16.44 -2.04
N LEU A 570 15.77 17.22 -0.96
CA LEU A 570 15.37 18.64 -0.97
C LEU A 570 16.55 19.61 -1.15
N MET A 571 17.79 19.16 -0.98
CA MET A 571 18.99 20.02 -0.93
C MET A 571 19.08 21.06 -2.04
N ARG A 572 18.63 20.74 -3.26
CA ARG A 572 18.70 21.65 -4.40
C ARG A 572 17.56 22.67 -4.45
N SER A 573 16.37 22.28 -3.98
CA SER A 573 15.14 23.08 -4.05
C SER A 573 14.99 24.06 -2.87
N MET A 574 15.71 23.86 -1.78
CA MET A 574 15.72 24.75 -0.62
C MET A 574 16.23 26.16 -0.94
N SER A 575 15.77 27.14 -0.16
CA SER A 575 16.33 28.50 -0.19
C SER A 575 17.78 28.53 0.32
N ALA A 576 18.52 29.58 -0.03
CA ALA A 576 19.88 29.78 0.50
C ALA A 576 19.91 29.83 2.04
N THR A 577 18.89 30.44 2.66
CA THR A 577 18.74 30.51 4.11
C THR A 577 18.58 29.13 4.72
N MET A 578 17.75 28.26 4.12
CA MET A 578 17.55 26.91 4.64
C MET A 578 18.78 26.03 4.42
N LYS A 579 19.45 26.13 3.27
CA LYS A 579 20.74 25.45 3.03
C LYS A 579 21.77 25.83 4.08
N ARG A 580 21.86 27.12 4.43
CA ARG A 580 22.74 27.60 5.51
C ARG A 580 22.40 26.94 6.86
N ARG A 581 21.11 26.83 7.21
CA ARG A 581 20.69 26.12 8.44
C ARG A 581 21.10 24.65 8.44
N VAL A 582 20.99 23.95 7.30
CA VAL A 582 21.47 22.56 7.16
C VAL A 582 22.99 22.50 7.36
N MET A 583 23.74 23.42 6.75
CA MET A 583 25.20 23.48 6.93
C MET A 583 25.60 23.77 8.39
N ASP A 584 24.91 24.69 9.06
CA ASP A 584 25.11 24.99 10.48
C ASP A 584 24.88 23.75 11.34
N HIS A 585 23.83 22.98 11.04
CA HIS A 585 23.57 21.69 11.69
C HIS A 585 24.74 20.73 11.50
N LEU A 586 25.20 20.51 10.25
CA LEU A 586 26.30 19.60 9.91
C LEU A 586 27.60 19.92 10.68
N VAL A 587 28.01 21.19 10.71
CA VAL A 587 29.24 21.58 11.42
C VAL A 587 29.10 21.53 12.94
N SER A 588 27.87 21.52 13.45
CA SER A 588 27.56 21.43 14.89
C SER A 588 27.32 20.01 15.40
N LEU A 589 27.30 19.00 14.51
CA LEU A 589 27.03 17.62 14.89
C LEU A 589 28.05 17.12 15.93
N PRO A 590 27.63 16.27 16.89
CA PRO A 590 28.59 15.49 17.67
C PRO A 590 29.37 14.51 16.75
N VAL A 591 30.35 13.81 17.32
CA VAL A 591 31.03 12.71 16.63
C VAL A 591 30.00 11.63 16.28
N ILE A 592 29.98 11.18 15.03
CA ILE A 592 29.05 10.18 14.50
C ILE A 592 29.80 8.87 14.30
N GLU A 593 29.56 7.89 15.17
CA GLU A 593 30.16 6.55 15.06
C GLU A 593 29.32 5.59 14.21
N ASP A 594 27.99 5.77 14.20
CA ASP A 594 27.06 4.93 13.47
C ASP A 594 27.25 5.08 11.95
N GLN A 595 27.48 3.95 11.27
CA GLN A 595 27.78 3.93 9.84
C GLN A 595 26.61 4.42 8.98
N SER A 596 25.35 4.14 9.38
CA SER A 596 24.18 4.55 8.59
C SER A 596 23.97 6.06 8.65
N LEU A 597 24.08 6.64 9.84
CA LEU A 597 24.02 8.08 10.05
C LEU A 597 25.17 8.79 9.33
N ALA A 598 26.39 8.27 9.45
CA ALA A 598 27.56 8.83 8.80
C ALA A 598 27.40 8.86 7.28
N SER A 599 26.97 7.76 6.66
CA SER A 599 26.70 7.71 5.22
C SER A 599 25.56 8.66 4.80
N GLY A 600 24.55 8.85 5.66
CA GLY A 600 23.47 9.82 5.41
C GLY A 600 23.96 11.27 5.44
N TYR A 601 24.72 11.67 6.46
CA TYR A 601 25.28 13.01 6.59
C TYR A 601 26.36 13.30 5.54
N GLY A 602 27.23 12.34 5.25
CA GLY A 602 28.27 12.47 4.22
C GLY A 602 27.68 12.82 2.84
N ARG A 603 26.59 12.14 2.46
CA ARG A 603 25.84 12.48 1.23
C ARG A 603 25.32 13.91 1.24
N ILE A 604 24.86 14.44 2.38
CA ILE A 604 24.40 15.83 2.47
C ILE A 604 25.59 16.79 2.32
N VAL A 605 26.73 16.49 2.95
CA VAL A 605 27.98 17.25 2.79
C VAL A 605 28.36 17.35 1.31
N ALA A 606 28.36 16.23 0.60
CA ALA A 606 28.64 16.19 -0.84
C ALA A 606 27.61 16.96 -1.71
N LEU A 607 26.37 17.12 -1.22
CA LEU A 607 25.30 17.82 -1.95
C LEU A 607 25.32 19.34 -1.79
N VAL A 608 25.99 19.89 -0.76
CA VAL A 608 26.09 21.35 -0.55
C VAL A 608 26.80 22.03 -1.72
N GLY A 609 27.82 21.39 -2.29
CA GLY A 609 28.68 21.95 -3.32
C GLY A 609 29.92 22.63 -2.74
N ASP A 610 31.06 22.47 -3.41
CA ASP A 610 32.37 22.83 -2.86
C ASP A 610 32.54 24.34 -2.65
N ASP A 611 31.86 25.18 -3.44
CA ASP A 611 31.95 26.64 -3.48
C ASP A 611 31.11 27.35 -2.39
N GLN A 612 30.21 26.62 -1.74
CA GLN A 612 29.30 27.20 -0.74
C GLN A 612 29.86 27.20 0.69
N TRP A 613 30.93 26.45 0.96
CA TRP A 613 31.54 26.36 2.28
C TRP A 613 32.39 27.60 2.60
N SER A 614 32.13 28.24 3.75
CA SER A 614 32.95 29.35 4.22
C SER A 614 34.28 28.87 4.82
N ALA A 615 35.27 29.76 4.93
CA ALA A 615 36.54 29.43 5.57
C ALA A 615 36.37 29.00 7.05
N GLU A 616 35.36 29.53 7.75
CA GLU A 616 35.03 29.13 9.11
C GLU A 616 34.45 27.70 9.14
N ASP A 617 33.56 27.38 8.21
CA ASP A 617 33.00 26.03 8.09
C ASP A 617 34.08 24.99 7.82
N LEU A 618 34.98 25.26 6.86
CA LEU A 618 36.09 24.39 6.53
C LEU A 618 37.02 24.16 7.74
N THR A 619 37.21 25.20 8.57
CA THR A 619 37.98 25.07 9.81
C THR A 619 37.26 24.15 10.80
N ARG A 620 35.95 24.31 10.99
CA ARG A 620 35.15 23.44 11.87
C ARG A 620 35.12 22.00 11.38
N LEU A 621 34.91 21.78 10.07
CA LEU A 621 34.97 20.46 9.44
C LEU A 621 36.35 19.80 9.64
N SER A 622 37.44 20.54 9.44
CA SER A 622 38.80 20.02 9.66
C SER A 622 39.13 19.67 11.11
N ALA A 623 38.39 20.26 12.08
CA ALA A 623 38.55 19.98 13.50
C ALA A 623 37.76 18.74 13.95
N ARG A 624 36.87 18.21 13.10
CA ARG A 624 36.16 16.96 13.39
C ARG A 624 37.15 15.80 13.30
N THR A 625 37.24 15.02 14.36
CA THR A 625 38.10 13.84 14.45
C THR A 625 37.31 12.71 15.09
N ASN A 626 37.56 11.46 14.66
CA ASN A 626 36.92 10.23 15.13
C ASN A 626 35.49 9.98 14.62
N ASP A 627 35.02 10.74 13.62
CA ASP A 627 33.81 10.35 12.89
C ASP A 627 34.04 9.00 12.18
N ASN A 628 32.95 8.27 11.95
CA ASN A 628 32.94 7.10 11.09
C ASN A 628 33.46 7.46 9.68
N CYS A 629 34.16 6.53 9.05
CA CYS A 629 34.81 6.76 7.75
C CYS A 629 33.86 7.28 6.67
N GLU A 630 32.60 6.84 6.63
CA GLU A 630 31.65 7.30 5.59
C GLU A 630 31.45 8.83 5.60
N LEU A 631 31.37 9.45 6.79
CA LEU A 631 31.24 10.91 6.91
C LEU A 631 32.60 11.60 6.75
N GLN A 632 33.65 11.03 7.34
CA GLN A 632 35.00 11.59 7.25
C GLN A 632 35.48 11.66 5.80
N ASP A 633 35.16 10.65 4.98
CA ASP A 633 35.55 10.56 3.59
C ASP A 633 34.92 11.69 2.76
N ASP A 634 33.63 11.98 2.94
CA ASP A 634 32.96 13.10 2.26
C ASP A 634 33.47 14.48 2.74
N ILE A 635 33.81 14.61 4.04
CA ILE A 635 34.45 15.82 4.58
C ILE A 635 35.84 16.03 3.98
N ASP A 636 36.66 14.97 3.92
CA ASP A 636 37.99 14.99 3.36
C ASP A 636 37.97 15.41 1.88
N GLY A 637 36.93 15.00 1.13
CA GLY A 637 36.69 15.46 -0.25
C GLY A 637 36.49 16.97 -0.34
N VAL A 638 35.59 17.54 0.48
CA VAL A 638 35.35 18.99 0.53
C VAL A 638 36.62 19.77 0.92
N LEU A 639 37.36 19.25 1.91
CA LEU A 639 38.63 19.85 2.35
C LEU A 639 39.70 19.77 1.25
N ALA A 640 39.82 18.65 0.54
CA ALA A 640 40.81 18.48 -0.51
C ALA A 640 40.57 19.44 -1.70
N THR A 641 39.31 19.74 -2.04
CA THR A 641 38.97 20.73 -3.07
C THR A 641 39.32 22.15 -2.63
N ASN A 642 39.05 22.51 -1.37
CA ASN A 642 39.13 23.89 -0.90
C ASN A 642 40.44 24.25 -0.16
N ARG A 643 41.24 23.26 0.26
CA ARG A 643 42.48 23.46 1.03
C ARG A 643 43.69 22.77 0.39
N PRO A 644 44.58 23.54 -0.28
CA PRO A 644 45.78 22.98 -0.93
C PRO A 644 46.73 22.24 0.04
N ASP A 645 46.81 22.69 1.29
CA ASP A 645 47.65 22.07 2.31
C ASP A 645 47.11 20.69 2.74
N PHE A 646 45.79 20.56 2.86
CA PHE A 646 45.14 19.28 3.12
C PHE A 646 45.36 18.30 1.96
N ARG A 647 45.17 18.77 0.72
CA ARG A 647 45.41 17.99 -0.50
C ARG A 647 46.85 17.46 -0.60
N THR A 648 47.82 18.25 -0.14
CA THR A 648 49.23 17.81 -0.08
C THR A 648 49.43 16.66 0.93
N GLY A 649 48.72 16.69 2.06
CA GLY A 649 48.75 15.63 3.07
C GLY A 649 48.22 14.28 2.56
N LEU A 650 47.25 14.28 1.62
CA LEU A 650 46.70 13.06 1.02
C LEU A 650 47.74 12.26 0.22
N LEU A 651 48.75 12.93 -0.36
CA LEU A 651 49.78 12.26 -1.18
C LEU A 651 50.52 11.15 -0.41
N ALA A 652 50.75 11.34 0.89
CA ALA A 652 51.41 10.33 1.72
C ALA A 652 50.53 9.09 1.92
N LYS A 653 49.21 9.26 2.05
CA LYS A 653 48.24 8.18 2.18
C LYS A 653 48.06 7.43 0.85
N ILE A 654 47.97 8.15 -0.27
CA ILE A 654 47.87 7.59 -1.62
C ILE A 654 49.07 6.68 -1.92
N LYS A 655 50.28 7.12 -1.56
CA LYS A 655 51.51 6.33 -1.70
C LYS A 655 51.52 5.04 -0.88
N GLN A 656 50.67 4.93 0.15
CA GLN A 656 50.50 3.73 0.97
C GLN A 656 49.33 2.85 0.50
N GLY A 657 48.66 3.23 -0.61
CA GLY A 657 47.55 2.48 -1.19
C GLY A 657 46.17 2.85 -0.65
N ASP A 658 46.02 3.99 0.03
CA ASP A 658 44.73 4.49 0.48
C ASP A 658 43.87 4.97 -0.71
N LEU A 659 42.84 4.17 -1.03
CA LEU A 659 41.96 4.41 -2.17
C LEU A 659 40.94 5.53 -1.92
N THR A 660 40.56 5.75 -0.67
CA THR A 660 39.71 6.88 -0.28
C THR A 660 40.46 8.18 -0.49
N ALA A 661 41.71 8.25 -0.01
CA ALA A 661 42.56 9.43 -0.21
C ALA A 661 42.79 9.70 -1.71
N LEU A 662 42.90 8.66 -2.53
CA LEU A 662 42.98 8.78 -3.99
C LEU A 662 41.69 9.35 -4.58
N GLY A 663 40.52 8.87 -4.15
CA GLY A 663 39.22 9.39 -4.57
C GLY A 663 39.02 10.87 -4.23
N ASN A 664 39.45 11.27 -3.02
CA ASN A 664 39.32 12.64 -2.53
C ASN A 664 40.37 13.61 -3.09
N PHE A 665 41.44 13.13 -3.72
CA PHE A 665 42.49 14.01 -4.25
C PHE A 665 42.05 14.88 -5.42
N GLY A 666 40.96 14.53 -6.11
CA GLY A 666 40.46 15.26 -7.28
C GLY A 666 41.10 14.82 -8.60
N LYS A 667 41.60 15.78 -9.40
CA LYS A 667 42.09 15.50 -10.77
C LYS A 667 43.32 14.58 -10.75
N VAL A 668 43.23 13.45 -11.43
CA VAL A 668 44.33 12.46 -11.55
C VAL A 668 45.56 13.00 -12.30
N THR A 669 45.38 14.04 -13.13
CA THR A 669 46.48 14.70 -13.85
C THR A 669 47.39 15.50 -12.93
N ASP A 670 46.91 15.85 -11.72
CA ASP A 670 47.68 16.63 -10.75
C ASP A 670 48.52 15.73 -9.83
N LEU A 671 48.39 14.39 -9.96
CA LEU A 671 49.15 13.44 -9.16
C LEU A 671 50.62 13.43 -9.57
N PRO A 672 51.56 13.60 -8.62
CA PRO A 672 52.97 13.35 -8.87
C PRO A 672 53.21 11.91 -9.32
N LYS A 673 54.17 11.71 -10.24
CA LYS A 673 54.48 10.41 -10.84
C LYS A 673 54.71 9.31 -9.80
N ASP A 674 55.46 9.60 -8.74
CA ASP A 674 55.78 8.63 -7.69
C ASP A 674 54.54 8.23 -6.85
N ALA A 675 53.59 9.15 -6.66
CA ALA A 675 52.30 8.85 -6.03
C ALA A 675 51.40 8.00 -6.95
N ALA A 676 51.36 8.33 -8.25
CA ALA A 676 50.62 7.57 -9.24
C ALA A 676 51.15 6.14 -9.40
N GLU A 677 52.46 5.96 -9.46
CA GLU A 677 53.13 4.65 -9.55
C GLU A 677 52.77 3.74 -8.35
N ALA A 678 52.80 4.30 -7.14
CA ALA A 678 52.41 3.58 -5.94
C ALA A 678 50.91 3.21 -5.96
N ALA A 679 50.03 4.16 -6.29
CA ALA A 679 48.59 3.93 -6.37
C ALA A 679 48.23 2.85 -7.41
N ILE A 680 48.83 2.90 -8.60
CA ILE A 680 48.66 1.90 -9.66
C ILE A 680 49.12 0.52 -9.18
N SER A 681 50.26 0.45 -8.50
CA SER A 681 50.78 -0.81 -7.95
C SER A 681 49.85 -1.43 -6.90
N HIS A 682 49.29 -0.62 -6.01
CA HIS A 682 48.31 -1.06 -5.00
C HIS A 682 46.98 -1.49 -5.61
N LEU A 683 46.46 -0.74 -6.59
CA LEU A 683 45.25 -1.09 -7.33
C LEU A 683 45.41 -2.40 -8.10
N ALA A 684 46.51 -2.57 -8.83
CA ALA A 684 46.81 -3.80 -9.55
C ALA A 684 46.85 -5.01 -8.61
N THR A 685 47.51 -4.88 -7.45
CA THR A 685 47.57 -5.93 -6.41
C THR A 685 46.18 -6.25 -5.84
N SER A 686 45.34 -5.22 -5.64
CA SER A 686 43.98 -5.40 -5.12
C SER A 686 43.07 -6.09 -6.13
N ILE A 687 43.20 -5.76 -7.41
CA ILE A 687 42.51 -6.44 -8.52
C ILE A 687 42.96 -7.89 -8.64
N ASP A 688 44.27 -8.19 -8.53
CA ASP A 688 44.76 -9.57 -8.54
C ASP A 688 44.13 -10.40 -7.40
N ASN A 689 43.95 -9.80 -6.23
CA ASN A 689 43.25 -10.44 -5.12
C ASN A 689 41.76 -10.61 -5.38
N GLN A 690 41.10 -9.62 -5.98
CA GLN A 690 39.69 -9.70 -6.39
C GLN A 690 39.46 -10.81 -7.42
N VAL A 691 40.35 -10.97 -8.40
CA VAL A 691 40.32 -12.07 -9.37
C VAL A 691 40.52 -13.41 -8.68
N LYS A 692 41.46 -13.54 -7.74
CA LYS A 692 41.64 -14.76 -6.94
C LYS A 692 40.40 -15.12 -6.13
N GLN A 693 39.75 -14.13 -5.51
CA GLN A 693 38.51 -14.32 -4.77
C GLN A 693 37.39 -14.80 -5.70
N ALA A 694 37.22 -14.15 -6.85
CA ALA A 694 36.22 -14.53 -7.84
C ALA A 694 36.38 -16.00 -8.30
N ARG A 695 37.62 -16.45 -8.54
CA ARG A 695 37.92 -17.86 -8.87
C ARG A 695 37.55 -18.84 -7.77
N SER A 696 37.57 -18.39 -6.51
CA SER A 696 37.12 -19.18 -5.36
C SER A 696 35.61 -19.06 -5.08
N GLY A 697 34.85 -18.41 -5.96
CA GLY A 697 33.42 -18.16 -5.78
C GLY A 697 33.10 -17.11 -4.71
N MET A 698 34.10 -16.32 -4.29
CA MET A 698 33.95 -15.24 -3.33
C MET A 698 33.92 -13.89 -4.03
N HIS A 699 32.99 -13.03 -3.64
CA HIS A 699 32.91 -11.66 -4.13
C HIS A 699 32.71 -10.70 -2.97
N GLY A 700 33.51 -9.63 -2.93
CA GLY A 700 33.20 -8.47 -2.10
C GLY A 700 32.09 -7.65 -2.74
N LEU A 701 31.06 -7.31 -1.97
CA LEU A 701 30.00 -6.38 -2.35
C LEU A 701 30.26 -5.03 -1.68
N GLY A 702 30.22 -3.95 -2.46
CA GLY A 702 30.57 -2.59 -1.99
C GLY A 702 32.07 -2.28 -2.09
N GLY A 703 32.42 -1.02 -1.81
CA GLY A 703 33.79 -0.50 -1.92
C GLY A 703 34.09 0.23 -3.24
N PRO A 704 35.29 0.84 -3.36
CA PRO A 704 35.68 1.61 -4.54
C PRO A 704 35.79 0.73 -5.79
N ASP A 705 35.42 1.29 -6.94
CA ASP A 705 35.56 0.61 -8.23
C ASP A 705 37.04 0.59 -8.66
N LEU A 706 37.71 -0.50 -8.27
CA LEU A 706 39.15 -0.67 -8.44
C LEU A 706 39.56 -0.61 -9.92
N GLY A 707 38.81 -1.27 -10.79
CA GLY A 707 39.14 -1.34 -12.20
C GLY A 707 38.85 -0.03 -12.93
N HIS A 708 37.79 0.69 -12.56
CA HIS A 708 37.56 2.06 -13.03
C HIS A 708 38.74 2.98 -12.68
N ALA A 709 39.16 3.00 -11.41
CA ALA A 709 40.26 3.84 -10.94
C ALA A 709 41.58 3.50 -11.66
N LEU A 710 41.88 2.21 -11.82
CA LEU A 710 43.10 1.77 -12.52
C LEU A 710 43.10 2.18 -14.00
N VAL A 711 41.98 2.03 -14.70
CA VAL A 711 41.85 2.44 -16.11
C VAL A 711 42.10 3.94 -16.27
N VAL A 712 41.51 4.76 -15.40
CA VAL A 712 41.70 6.22 -15.42
C VAL A 712 43.16 6.60 -15.15
N LEU A 713 43.81 5.99 -14.14
CA LEU A 713 45.21 6.26 -13.83
C LEU A 713 46.16 5.82 -14.96
N ASN A 714 45.98 4.61 -15.49
CA ASN A 714 46.80 4.08 -16.58
C ASN A 714 46.76 4.96 -17.85
N ALA A 715 45.62 5.60 -18.13
CA ALA A 715 45.47 6.45 -19.30
C ALA A 715 46.25 7.77 -19.22
N TRP A 716 46.42 8.32 -18.01
CA TRP A 716 47.08 9.60 -17.76
C TRP A 716 48.52 9.46 -17.24
N HIS A 717 48.89 8.31 -16.67
CA HIS A 717 50.24 7.99 -16.16
C HIS A 717 50.84 6.78 -16.90
N ARG A 718 51.09 6.97 -18.20
CA ARG A 718 51.38 5.89 -19.16
C ARG A 718 52.67 5.12 -18.90
N ASP A 719 53.66 5.78 -18.31
CA ASP A 719 54.99 5.25 -18.04
C ASP A 719 55.04 4.25 -16.89
N VAL A 720 54.02 4.23 -16.04
CA VAL A 720 53.87 3.33 -14.89
C VAL A 720 52.57 2.50 -14.96
N ALA A 721 51.89 2.52 -16.12
CA ALA A 721 50.60 1.88 -16.31
C ALA A 721 50.65 0.35 -16.19
N ARG A 722 49.59 -0.23 -15.62
CA ARG A 722 49.41 -1.69 -15.44
C ARG A 722 48.13 -2.18 -16.11
N TRP A 723 48.14 -2.30 -17.43
CA TRP A 723 46.98 -2.78 -18.22
C TRP A 723 46.74 -4.28 -18.10
N ASP A 724 47.75 -5.03 -17.66
CA ASP A 724 47.66 -6.47 -17.40
C ASP A 724 46.65 -6.82 -16.30
N ALA A 725 46.57 -6.01 -15.24
CA ALA A 725 45.57 -6.21 -14.19
C ALA A 725 44.14 -5.93 -14.69
N VAL A 726 43.97 -4.93 -15.57
CA VAL A 726 42.67 -4.64 -16.22
C VAL A 726 42.24 -5.81 -17.09
N GLU A 727 43.15 -6.34 -17.92
CA GLU A 727 42.89 -7.52 -18.75
C GLU A 727 42.50 -8.74 -17.88
N ALA A 728 43.24 -9.00 -16.80
CA ALA A 728 42.97 -10.11 -15.89
C ALA A 728 41.58 -10.03 -15.25
N LEU A 729 41.17 -8.84 -14.82
CA LEU A 729 39.84 -8.60 -14.24
C LEU A 729 38.73 -8.87 -15.25
N LEU A 730 38.85 -8.33 -16.47
CA LEU A 730 37.82 -8.45 -17.50
C LEU A 730 37.75 -9.87 -18.09
N THR A 731 38.87 -10.59 -18.11
CA THR A 731 38.93 -11.98 -18.60
C THR A 731 38.35 -12.97 -17.60
N GLU A 732 38.34 -12.66 -16.30
CA GLU A 732 37.84 -13.57 -15.27
C GLU A 732 36.33 -13.85 -15.46
N PRO A 733 35.94 -15.10 -15.79
CA PRO A 733 34.55 -15.43 -16.07
C PRO A 733 33.65 -15.32 -14.84
N ASN A 734 34.22 -15.50 -13.64
CA ASN A 734 33.49 -15.40 -12.38
C ASN A 734 33.49 -13.98 -11.80
N ALA A 735 34.06 -12.98 -12.47
CA ALA A 735 34.04 -11.61 -11.96
C ALA A 735 32.59 -11.11 -11.83
N HIS A 736 32.25 -10.53 -10.68
CA HIS A 736 30.92 -9.98 -10.46
C HIS A 736 30.69 -8.78 -11.36
N GLN A 737 29.46 -8.58 -11.85
CA GLN A 737 29.16 -7.53 -12.83
C GLN A 737 29.53 -6.13 -12.32
N SER A 738 29.32 -5.86 -11.04
CA SER A 738 29.66 -4.57 -10.41
C SER A 738 31.16 -4.26 -10.43
N HIS A 739 32.04 -5.25 -10.59
CA HIS A 739 33.49 -5.04 -10.64
C HIS A 739 33.98 -4.71 -12.05
N ILE A 740 33.26 -5.15 -13.09
CA ILE A 740 33.67 -4.97 -14.49
C ILE A 740 32.94 -3.82 -15.18
N LEU A 741 31.73 -3.45 -14.74
CA LEU A 741 30.91 -2.43 -15.41
C LEU A 741 31.60 -1.06 -15.47
N GLY A 742 32.08 -0.53 -14.34
CA GLY A 742 32.74 0.77 -14.34
C GLY A 742 34.11 0.76 -15.02
N THR A 743 34.80 -0.38 -15.00
CA THR A 743 36.04 -0.63 -15.76
C THR A 743 35.80 -0.51 -17.27
N ILE A 744 34.81 -1.22 -17.80
CA ILE A 744 34.43 -1.19 -19.22
C ILE A 744 33.94 0.21 -19.62
N GLY A 745 33.11 0.82 -18.77
CA GLY A 745 32.63 2.18 -18.98
C GLY A 745 33.76 3.22 -19.03
N ALA A 746 34.77 3.08 -18.16
CA ALA A 746 35.96 3.94 -18.17
C ALA A 746 36.75 3.78 -19.47
N LEU A 747 37.03 2.53 -19.90
CA LEU A 747 37.75 2.22 -21.13
C LEU A 747 37.10 2.90 -22.35
N GLY A 748 35.77 2.80 -22.45
CA GLY A 748 35.03 3.46 -23.53
C GLY A 748 35.13 5.00 -23.46
N LYS A 749 34.98 5.60 -22.27
CA LYS A 749 35.03 7.07 -22.11
C LYS A 749 36.40 7.67 -22.44
N ILE A 750 37.48 6.96 -22.13
CA ILE A 750 38.86 7.43 -22.35
C ILE A 750 39.54 6.75 -23.54
N ALA A 751 38.76 6.23 -24.49
CA ALA A 751 39.27 5.44 -25.62
C ALA A 751 40.38 6.14 -26.42
N LYS A 752 40.39 7.48 -26.48
CA LYS A 752 41.44 8.27 -27.13
C LYS A 752 42.78 8.27 -26.37
N GLN A 753 42.75 8.06 -25.06
CA GLN A 753 43.92 8.06 -24.19
C GLN A 753 44.56 6.69 -24.03
N VAL A 754 43.85 5.60 -24.37
CA VAL A 754 44.35 4.21 -24.33
C VAL A 754 45.38 3.99 -25.45
N PRO A 755 46.60 3.48 -25.16
CA PRO A 755 47.60 3.15 -26.18
C PRO A 755 47.11 2.07 -27.17
N GLU A 756 47.47 2.17 -28.45
CA GLU A 756 47.02 1.23 -29.51
C GLU A 756 47.35 -0.23 -29.21
N GLU A 757 48.54 -0.51 -28.67
CA GLU A 757 48.93 -1.87 -28.26
C GLU A 757 47.95 -2.46 -27.24
N GLU A 758 47.50 -1.65 -26.28
CA GLU A 758 46.59 -2.06 -25.22
C GLU A 758 45.14 -2.15 -25.71
N LYS A 759 44.75 -1.32 -26.70
CA LYS A 759 43.46 -1.50 -27.38
C LYS A 759 43.38 -2.88 -28.04
N HIS A 760 44.41 -3.23 -28.82
CA HIS A 760 44.48 -4.52 -29.49
C HIS A 760 44.50 -5.69 -28.51
N ARG A 761 45.18 -5.53 -27.37
CA ARG A 761 45.18 -6.50 -26.27
C ARG A 761 43.79 -6.72 -25.65
N LEU A 762 43.06 -5.63 -25.39
CA LEU A 762 41.74 -5.70 -24.73
C LEU A 762 40.59 -6.08 -25.67
N ARG A 763 40.77 -5.97 -27.00
CA ARG A 763 39.76 -6.32 -28.01
C ARG A 763 39.14 -7.71 -27.79
N PRO A 764 39.90 -8.82 -27.80
CA PRO A 764 39.30 -10.16 -27.65
C PRO A 764 38.58 -10.34 -26.32
N VAL A 765 39.02 -9.64 -25.26
CA VAL A 765 38.40 -9.70 -23.93
C VAL A 765 37.02 -9.03 -23.95
N LEU A 766 36.93 -7.83 -24.52
CA LEU A 766 35.66 -7.13 -24.67
C LEU A 766 34.71 -7.88 -25.61
N GLU A 767 35.20 -8.44 -26.72
CA GLU A 767 34.41 -9.26 -27.65
C GLU A 767 33.81 -10.48 -26.92
N ALA A 768 34.61 -11.17 -26.10
CA ALA A 768 34.11 -12.28 -25.28
C ALA A 768 33.02 -11.82 -24.30
N ILE A 769 33.13 -10.63 -23.70
CA ILE A 769 32.09 -10.07 -22.83
C ILE A 769 30.79 -9.80 -23.60
N THR A 770 30.85 -9.29 -24.85
CA THR A 770 29.64 -9.05 -25.65
C THR A 770 28.85 -10.33 -25.95
N GLN A 771 29.52 -11.49 -25.97
CA GLN A 771 28.93 -12.80 -26.26
C GLN A 771 28.47 -13.56 -25.01
N ARG A 772 28.72 -13.03 -23.80
CA ARG A 772 28.24 -13.69 -22.56
C ARG A 772 26.72 -13.76 -22.58
N PRO A 773 26.11 -14.91 -22.21
CA PRO A 773 24.66 -15.01 -22.11
C PRO A 773 24.12 -13.87 -21.25
N ALA A 774 22.96 -13.33 -21.64
CA ALA A 774 22.27 -12.36 -20.82
C ALA A 774 22.09 -12.99 -19.43
N TYR A 775 22.70 -12.37 -18.42
CA TYR A 775 22.62 -12.88 -17.07
C TYR A 775 21.14 -12.88 -16.68
N GLU A 776 20.57 -14.05 -16.41
CA GLU A 776 19.24 -14.12 -15.81
C GLU A 776 19.32 -13.31 -14.51
N ARG A 777 18.36 -12.41 -14.31
CA ARG A 777 18.32 -11.43 -13.20
C ARG A 777 18.08 -12.12 -11.85
N ASP A 778 18.95 -13.05 -11.47
CA ASP A 778 18.76 -13.91 -10.30
C ASP A 778 19.54 -13.43 -9.06
N THR A 779 20.24 -12.30 -9.15
CA THR A 779 20.82 -11.64 -7.97
C THR A 779 19.93 -10.49 -7.50
N ALA A 780 19.04 -10.81 -6.56
CA ALA A 780 18.00 -9.96 -5.98
C ALA A 780 18.49 -8.68 -5.25
N PHE A 781 19.79 -8.35 -5.25
CA PHE A 781 20.36 -7.36 -4.32
C PHE A 781 20.78 -6.03 -4.94
N ILE A 782 21.11 -5.95 -6.24
CA ILE A 782 21.47 -4.68 -6.90
C ILE A 782 20.99 -4.69 -8.35
N PRO A 783 19.86 -4.03 -8.68
CA PRO A 783 19.50 -3.82 -10.08
C PRO A 783 20.52 -2.85 -10.71
N THR A 784 21.43 -3.37 -11.53
CA THR A 784 22.25 -2.53 -12.42
C THR A 784 21.43 -2.20 -13.66
N ASN A 785 21.29 -0.91 -13.95
CA ASN A 785 20.57 -0.46 -15.14
C ASN A 785 21.34 -0.70 -16.45
N SER A 786 22.61 -1.11 -16.38
CA SER A 786 23.49 -1.27 -17.55
C SER A 786 24.00 -2.70 -17.62
N SER A 787 23.88 -3.29 -18.81
CA SER A 787 24.42 -4.63 -19.11
C SER A 787 25.93 -4.54 -19.41
N PRO A 788 26.76 -5.47 -18.86
CA PRO A 788 28.16 -5.57 -19.24
C PRO A 788 28.35 -5.77 -20.75
N GLN A 789 27.46 -6.51 -21.40
CA GLN A 789 27.46 -6.75 -22.85
C GLN A 789 27.29 -5.43 -23.63
N SER A 790 26.27 -4.64 -23.31
CA SER A 790 26.02 -3.35 -23.97
C SER A 790 27.16 -2.36 -23.72
N SER A 791 27.67 -2.32 -22.49
CA SER A 791 28.81 -1.47 -22.12
C SER A 791 30.08 -1.87 -22.87
N ALA A 792 30.35 -3.17 -23.02
CA ALA A 792 31.50 -3.70 -23.75
C ALA A 792 31.38 -3.42 -25.25
N LYS A 793 30.17 -3.55 -25.82
CA LYS A 793 29.89 -3.21 -27.21
C LYS A 793 30.15 -1.73 -27.49
N LEU A 794 29.66 -0.84 -26.62
CA LEU A 794 29.95 0.60 -26.73
C LEU A 794 31.45 0.90 -26.60
N ALA A 795 32.13 0.27 -25.64
CA ALA A 795 33.56 0.45 -25.44
C ALA A 795 34.38 0.00 -26.67
N LEU A 796 34.07 -1.17 -27.26
CA LEU A 796 34.70 -1.66 -28.49
C LEU A 796 34.57 -0.68 -29.64
N LEU A 797 33.36 -0.19 -29.91
CA LEU A 797 33.09 0.74 -31.00
C LEU A 797 33.80 2.08 -30.80
N ARG A 798 34.00 2.52 -29.55
CA ARG A 798 34.78 3.73 -29.24
C ARG A 798 36.29 3.53 -29.33
N LEU A 799 36.80 2.35 -28.98
CA LEU A 799 38.22 2.01 -29.11
C LEU A 799 38.63 1.87 -30.57
N PHE A 800 37.73 1.37 -31.42
CA PHE A 800 37.94 1.14 -32.85
C PHE A 800 36.91 1.88 -33.73
N PRO A 801 36.93 3.22 -33.73
CA PRO A 801 35.93 4.03 -34.45
C PRO A 801 35.96 3.81 -35.97
N ASP A 802 37.13 3.48 -36.53
CA ASP A 802 37.31 3.24 -37.97
C ASP A 802 36.64 1.94 -38.45
N GLU A 803 36.32 1.02 -37.54
CA GLU A 803 35.66 -0.26 -37.84
C GLU A 803 34.12 -0.16 -37.80
N VAL A 804 33.57 1.02 -37.50
CA VAL A 804 32.11 1.22 -37.44
C VAL A 804 31.51 1.39 -38.84
N THR A 805 31.21 0.26 -39.47
CA THR A 805 30.56 0.18 -40.80
C THR A 805 29.05 0.37 -40.74
N ASP A 806 28.43 0.63 -41.89
CA ASP A 806 26.95 0.69 -42.01
C ASP A 806 26.28 -0.64 -41.66
N SER A 807 26.94 -1.77 -41.94
CA SER A 807 26.45 -3.11 -41.55
C SER A 807 26.41 -3.26 -40.02
N THR A 808 27.46 -2.79 -39.33
CA THR A 808 27.52 -2.76 -37.86
C THR A 808 26.37 -1.92 -37.30
N MET A 809 26.12 -0.74 -37.86
CA MET A 809 25.01 0.13 -37.46
C MET A 809 23.64 -0.50 -37.71
N GLN A 810 23.42 -1.13 -38.87
CA GLN A 810 22.17 -1.84 -39.16
C GLN A 810 21.92 -2.99 -38.17
N GLY A 811 22.97 -3.75 -37.81
CA GLY A 811 22.88 -4.80 -36.81
C GLY A 811 22.52 -4.28 -35.41
N LEU A 812 23.02 -3.10 -35.02
CA LEU A 812 22.62 -2.44 -33.78
C LEU A 812 21.16 -1.98 -33.82
N LEU A 813 20.72 -1.37 -34.93
CA LEU A 813 19.36 -0.85 -35.08
C LEU A 813 18.29 -1.96 -35.08
N ALA A 814 18.62 -3.13 -35.62
CA ALA A 814 17.75 -4.31 -35.59
C ALA A 814 17.76 -5.06 -34.24
N GLY A 815 18.62 -4.65 -33.30
CA GLY A 815 18.83 -5.32 -32.03
C GLY A 815 17.87 -4.89 -30.91
N SER A 816 18.29 -5.18 -29.67
CA SER A 816 17.59 -4.80 -28.44
C SER A 816 17.53 -3.28 -28.24
N SER A 817 16.74 -2.78 -27.28
CA SER A 817 16.78 -1.35 -26.96
C SER A 817 18.16 -0.90 -26.50
N SER A 818 18.90 -1.73 -25.78
CA SER A 818 20.31 -1.46 -25.45
C SER A 818 21.21 -1.35 -26.68
N ASP A 819 20.98 -2.15 -27.73
CA ASP A 819 21.74 -2.01 -28.99
C ASP A 819 21.42 -0.69 -29.71
N ARG A 820 20.15 -0.28 -29.71
CA ARG A 820 19.72 1.00 -30.29
C ARG A 820 20.24 2.19 -29.49
N GLU A 821 20.38 2.07 -28.16
CA GLU A 821 21.03 3.08 -27.30
C GLU A 821 22.52 3.24 -27.68
N VAL A 822 23.22 2.12 -27.91
CA VAL A 822 24.61 2.13 -28.40
C VAL A 822 24.68 2.76 -29.80
N ALA A 823 23.75 2.42 -30.71
CA ALA A 823 23.67 3.04 -32.03
C ALA A 823 23.50 4.56 -31.95
N ALA A 824 22.57 5.05 -31.11
CA ALA A 824 22.34 6.47 -30.91
C ALA A 824 23.57 7.19 -30.37
N THR A 825 24.29 6.56 -29.43
CA THR A 825 25.52 7.14 -28.87
C THR A 825 26.62 7.24 -29.93
N ILE A 826 26.85 6.16 -30.69
CA ILE A 826 27.90 6.10 -31.72
C ILE A 826 27.60 6.99 -32.92
N ALA A 827 26.34 7.09 -33.36
CA ALA A 827 25.91 8.03 -34.41
C ALA A 827 26.16 9.51 -34.02
N GLY A 828 26.13 9.83 -32.73
CA GLY A 828 26.50 11.15 -32.21
C GLY A 828 28.01 11.43 -32.25
N GLU A 829 28.85 10.40 -32.32
CA GLU A 829 30.32 10.49 -32.31
C GLU A 829 30.91 10.40 -33.72
N ARG A 830 30.18 9.82 -34.67
CA ARG A 830 30.59 9.66 -36.07
C ARG A 830 30.25 10.91 -36.91
N SER A 831 31.15 11.29 -37.81
CA SER A 831 30.94 12.41 -38.75
C SER A 831 30.34 11.96 -40.08
N VAL A 832 29.26 11.15 -40.08
CA VAL A 832 28.60 10.64 -41.30
C VAL A 832 27.31 11.42 -41.59
N THR A 833 27.08 11.80 -42.85
CA THR A 833 25.97 12.66 -43.29
C THR A 833 24.57 12.10 -42.94
N GLY A 834 24.39 10.78 -42.90
CA GLY A 834 23.12 10.13 -42.59
C GLY A 834 22.76 10.04 -41.10
N ASP A 835 23.76 10.19 -40.21
CA ASP A 835 23.59 9.92 -38.78
C ASP A 835 22.67 10.95 -38.10
N ARG A 836 22.59 12.17 -38.62
CA ARG A 836 21.65 13.18 -38.09
C ARG A 836 20.19 12.75 -38.23
N ASN A 837 19.80 12.27 -39.41
CA ASN A 837 18.42 11.82 -39.64
C ASN A 837 18.13 10.53 -38.85
N LEU A 838 19.13 9.66 -38.69
CA LEU A 838 19.03 8.49 -37.83
C LEU A 838 18.74 8.89 -36.38
N LEU A 839 19.49 9.85 -35.84
CA LEU A 839 19.28 10.34 -34.48
C LEU A 839 17.90 10.97 -34.30
N PHE A 840 17.41 11.75 -35.26
CA PHE A 840 16.04 12.28 -35.22
C PHE A 840 14.99 11.15 -35.20
N SER A 841 15.22 10.06 -35.93
CA SER A 841 14.35 8.88 -35.88
C SER A 841 14.42 8.15 -34.53
N LEU A 842 15.60 8.06 -33.93
CA LEU A 842 15.79 7.41 -32.62
C LEU A 842 15.29 8.26 -31.45
N ALA A 843 15.20 9.58 -31.62
CA ALA A 843 14.61 10.48 -30.64
C ALA A 843 13.11 10.19 -30.39
N THR A 844 12.46 9.42 -31.26
CA THR A 844 11.07 8.96 -31.11
C THR A 844 10.93 7.47 -30.75
N ASP A 845 12.01 6.79 -30.37
CA ASP A 845 11.98 5.37 -30.00
C ASP A 845 11.03 5.10 -28.81
N PRO A 846 10.32 3.97 -28.76
CA PRO A 846 9.49 3.62 -27.60
C PRO A 846 10.30 3.50 -26.29
N ASP A 847 11.57 3.11 -26.34
CA ASP A 847 12.42 3.02 -25.15
C ASP A 847 13.00 4.40 -24.76
N PRO A 848 12.71 4.92 -23.54
CA PRO A 848 13.19 6.22 -23.09
C PRO A 848 14.71 6.38 -23.14
N ARG A 849 15.49 5.32 -22.90
CA ARG A 849 16.96 5.41 -22.89
C ARG A 849 17.51 5.66 -24.28
N VAL A 850 16.90 5.04 -25.29
CA VAL A 850 17.26 5.26 -26.70
C VAL A 850 16.93 6.69 -27.10
N ARG A 851 15.75 7.20 -26.73
CA ARG A 851 15.37 8.60 -26.99
C ARG A 851 16.37 9.58 -26.36
N VAL A 852 16.66 9.42 -25.06
CA VAL A 852 17.59 10.26 -24.31
C VAL A 852 18.98 10.23 -24.96
N ALA A 853 19.51 9.05 -25.28
CA ALA A 853 20.81 8.91 -25.94
C ALA A 853 20.84 9.64 -27.30
N ALA A 854 19.77 9.50 -28.10
CA ALA A 854 19.66 10.16 -29.39
C ALA A 854 19.61 11.69 -29.27
N ILE A 855 18.82 12.22 -28.32
CA ILE A 855 18.68 13.66 -28.09
C ILE A 855 19.96 14.27 -27.53
N VAL A 856 20.64 13.59 -26.60
CA VAL A 856 21.96 14.01 -26.09
C VAL A 856 22.99 14.02 -27.23
N SER A 857 22.99 12.99 -28.09
CA SER A 857 23.86 12.95 -29.28
C SER A 857 23.57 14.07 -30.28
N LEU A 858 22.29 14.41 -30.52
CA LEU A 858 21.90 15.56 -31.35
C LEU A 858 22.38 16.88 -30.74
N THR A 859 22.15 17.05 -29.44
CA THR A 859 22.59 18.23 -28.66
C THR A 859 24.10 18.41 -28.79
N ARG A 860 24.87 17.32 -28.62
CA ARG A 860 26.33 17.31 -28.80
C ARG A 860 26.75 17.84 -30.15
N ARG A 861 26.17 17.31 -31.22
CA ARG A 861 26.56 17.69 -32.59
C ARG A 861 26.24 19.15 -32.86
N VAL A 862 25.02 19.57 -32.54
CA VAL A 862 24.56 20.95 -32.76
C VAL A 862 25.37 21.96 -31.97
N ALA A 863 25.67 21.67 -30.70
CA ALA A 863 26.52 22.51 -29.87
C ALA A 863 27.99 22.52 -30.36
N SER A 864 28.49 21.45 -30.99
CA SER A 864 29.87 21.43 -31.52
C SER A 864 30.02 22.06 -32.92
N GLU A 865 28.98 22.01 -33.74
CA GLU A 865 28.99 22.44 -35.15
C GLU A 865 28.45 23.89 -35.32
N ASP A 866 28.01 24.54 -34.24
CA ASP A 866 27.31 25.85 -34.23
C ASP A 866 26.17 25.89 -35.26
N ALA A 867 25.28 24.90 -35.17
CA ALA A 867 24.26 24.66 -36.19
C ALA A 867 23.18 25.76 -36.22
N PRO A 868 22.47 25.95 -37.36
CA PRO A 868 21.47 26.99 -37.52
C PRO A 868 20.35 26.93 -36.46
N SER A 869 19.80 28.10 -36.12
CA SER A 869 18.76 28.29 -35.08
C SER A 869 17.55 27.37 -35.22
N GLU A 870 17.13 27.03 -36.44
CA GLU A 870 16.04 26.09 -36.73
C GLU A 870 16.31 24.67 -36.15
N THR A 871 17.58 24.22 -36.20
CA THR A 871 17.96 22.90 -35.68
C THR A 871 17.96 22.91 -34.15
N SER A 872 18.42 24.00 -33.54
CA SER A 872 18.38 24.19 -32.09
C SER A 872 16.95 24.25 -31.56
N ALA A 873 16.02 24.89 -32.28
CA ALA A 873 14.60 24.90 -31.94
C ALA A 873 13.97 23.49 -31.97
N MET A 874 14.30 22.69 -32.98
CA MET A 874 13.80 21.31 -33.07
C MET A 874 14.34 20.42 -31.94
N ILE A 875 15.59 20.62 -31.50
CA ILE A 875 16.13 19.92 -30.33
C ILE A 875 15.41 20.36 -29.05
N CYS A 876 15.09 21.64 -28.89
CA CYS A 876 14.31 22.11 -27.72
C CYS A 876 12.95 21.39 -27.64
N GLU A 877 12.25 21.24 -28.77
CA GLU A 877 10.98 20.49 -28.83
C GLU A 877 11.16 19.01 -28.48
N LEU A 878 12.25 18.38 -28.93
CA LEU A 878 12.56 16.99 -28.57
C LEU A 878 12.90 16.84 -27.08
N VAL A 879 13.62 17.80 -26.50
CA VAL A 879 13.96 17.80 -25.08
C VAL A 879 12.71 17.90 -24.22
N ASP A 880 11.78 18.78 -24.59
CA ASP A 880 10.49 18.94 -23.93
C ASP A 880 9.65 17.66 -23.98
N ARG A 881 9.51 17.06 -25.19
CA ARG A 881 8.82 15.77 -25.37
C ARG A 881 9.54 14.58 -24.74
N GLY A 882 10.85 14.69 -24.56
CA GLY A 882 11.70 13.65 -23.98
C GLY A 882 11.59 13.55 -22.45
N GLY A 883 10.89 14.48 -21.82
CA GLY A 883 10.65 14.48 -20.38
C GLY A 883 11.85 14.90 -19.54
N PRO A 884 11.70 14.93 -18.20
CA PRO A 884 12.70 15.52 -17.32
C PRO A 884 14.05 14.79 -17.31
N LEU A 885 14.10 13.47 -17.56
CA LEU A 885 15.37 12.75 -17.68
C LEU A 885 16.19 13.30 -18.85
N THR A 886 15.54 13.56 -19.99
CA THR A 886 16.20 14.15 -21.17
C THR A 886 16.75 15.53 -20.83
N ALA A 887 15.96 16.41 -20.21
CA ALA A 887 16.39 17.73 -19.77
C ALA A 887 17.58 17.66 -18.78
N LYS A 888 17.56 16.70 -17.84
CA LYS A 888 18.68 16.46 -16.91
C LYS A 888 19.96 16.04 -17.64
N GLN A 889 19.89 15.14 -18.62
CA GLN A 889 21.08 14.72 -19.37
C GLN A 889 21.61 15.83 -20.28
N VAL A 890 20.71 16.54 -20.97
CA VAL A 890 21.08 17.66 -21.86
C VAL A 890 21.70 18.81 -21.08
N SER A 891 21.09 19.27 -19.99
CA SER A 891 21.65 20.34 -19.15
C SER A 891 23.02 19.98 -18.56
N GLY A 892 23.22 18.72 -18.17
CA GLY A 892 24.52 18.25 -17.70
C GLY A 892 25.59 18.30 -18.79
N TYR A 893 25.23 17.90 -20.01
CA TYR A 893 26.15 17.93 -21.14
C TYR A 893 26.55 19.36 -21.56
N LEU A 894 25.61 20.30 -21.52
CA LEU A 894 25.84 21.70 -21.93
C LEU A 894 26.84 22.45 -21.01
N LEU A 895 27.04 21.99 -19.77
CA LEU A 895 28.00 22.59 -18.84
C LEU A 895 29.46 22.49 -19.33
N ASP A 896 29.80 21.38 -19.99
CA ASP A 896 31.16 21.08 -20.43
C ASP A 896 31.45 21.57 -21.85
N MET A 897 30.49 22.24 -22.49
CA MET A 897 30.59 22.72 -23.86
C MET A 897 31.07 24.16 -23.95
N PRO A 898 31.89 24.50 -24.96
CA PRO A 898 32.30 25.88 -25.21
C PRO A 898 31.08 26.75 -25.54
N GLU A 899 31.21 28.04 -25.26
CA GLU A 899 30.15 29.02 -25.49
C GLU A 899 29.89 29.23 -26.99
N ASN A 900 28.61 29.16 -27.39
CA ASN A 900 28.12 29.55 -28.71
C ASN A 900 26.60 29.77 -28.70
N GLU A 901 26.05 30.25 -29.81
CA GLU A 901 24.64 30.61 -29.95
C GLU A 901 23.72 29.40 -29.71
N ALA A 902 24.07 28.23 -30.28
CA ALA A 902 23.29 27.01 -30.12
C ALA A 902 23.19 26.56 -28.65
N ARG A 903 24.31 26.59 -27.90
CA ARG A 903 24.35 26.29 -26.47
C ARG A 903 23.48 27.26 -25.68
N SER A 904 23.57 28.57 -25.96
CA SER A 904 22.79 29.60 -25.27
C SER A 904 21.28 29.45 -25.49
N VAL A 905 20.85 29.10 -26.70
CA VAL A 905 19.44 28.80 -27.01
C VAL A 905 18.94 27.60 -26.21
N LEU A 906 19.72 26.52 -26.14
CA LEU A 906 19.35 25.30 -25.41
C LEU A 906 19.33 25.50 -23.89
N LEU A 907 20.26 26.27 -23.33
CA LEU A 907 20.21 26.69 -21.92
C LEU A 907 19.03 27.64 -21.67
N GLY A 908 18.70 28.48 -22.66
CA GLY A 908 17.51 29.33 -22.71
C GLY A 908 16.21 28.57 -22.46
N SER A 909 15.97 27.51 -23.24
CA SER A 909 14.74 26.72 -23.17
C SER A 909 14.59 25.92 -21.87
N LEU A 910 15.68 25.67 -21.15
CA LEU A 910 15.69 24.91 -19.90
C LEU A 910 15.62 25.78 -18.63
N ALA A 911 15.60 27.12 -18.76
CA ALA A 911 15.73 28.04 -17.64
C ALA A 911 14.57 27.93 -16.62
N ASP A 912 13.35 27.74 -17.12
CA ASP A 912 12.12 27.68 -16.31
C ASP A 912 11.65 26.23 -16.09
N HIS A 913 12.52 25.25 -16.33
CA HIS A 913 12.18 23.84 -16.17
C HIS A 913 11.87 23.49 -14.70
N ALA A 914 10.89 22.59 -14.46
CA ALA A 914 10.41 22.27 -13.12
C ALA A 914 11.46 21.63 -12.18
N SER A 915 12.44 20.89 -12.74
CA SER A 915 13.56 20.31 -11.96
C SER A 915 14.54 21.38 -11.48
N SER A 916 14.75 21.45 -10.16
CA SER A 916 15.73 22.31 -9.51
C SER A 916 17.17 22.03 -9.98
N LEU A 917 17.51 20.76 -10.24
CA LEU A 917 18.80 20.35 -10.80
C LEU A 917 19.02 20.97 -12.18
N VAL A 918 18.01 20.93 -13.06
CA VAL A 918 18.10 21.52 -14.40
C VAL A 918 18.32 23.03 -14.29
N ARG A 919 17.53 23.73 -13.47
CA ARG A 919 17.69 25.18 -13.26
C ARG A 919 19.07 25.54 -12.69
N ALA A 920 19.56 24.79 -11.72
CA ALA A 920 20.88 25.01 -11.13
C ALA A 920 22.01 24.85 -12.16
N ARG A 921 21.92 23.83 -13.04
CA ARG A 921 22.89 23.63 -14.13
C ARG A 921 22.81 24.74 -15.17
N VAL A 922 21.60 25.22 -15.51
CA VAL A 922 21.44 26.36 -16.42
C VAL A 922 22.07 27.63 -15.84
N ALA A 923 21.85 27.90 -14.56
CA ALA A 923 22.46 29.05 -13.88
C ALA A 923 24.00 28.97 -13.88
N ALA A 924 24.58 27.81 -13.56
CA ALA A 924 26.02 27.60 -13.61
C ALA A 924 26.58 27.72 -15.04
N GLY A 925 25.87 27.19 -16.03
CA GLY A 925 26.25 27.30 -17.45
C GLY A 925 26.32 28.74 -17.93
N ARG A 926 25.37 29.59 -17.53
CA ARG A 926 25.34 31.03 -17.86
C ARG A 926 26.36 31.85 -17.08
N ALA A 927 26.67 31.47 -15.84
CA ALA A 927 27.68 32.19 -15.05
C ALA A 927 29.08 32.05 -15.65
N ASN A 928 29.38 30.90 -16.29
CA ASN A 928 30.62 30.70 -17.02
C ASN A 928 30.74 31.61 -18.26
N ASP A 929 29.62 32.07 -18.83
CA ASP A 929 29.59 32.99 -19.99
C ASP A 929 29.94 34.44 -19.56
N GLY A 930 29.81 34.78 -18.28
CA GLY A 930 30.03 36.13 -17.74
C GLY A 930 31.44 36.41 -17.20
N LEU A 931 32.39 35.47 -17.30
CA LEU A 931 33.76 35.58 -16.74
C LEU A 931 34.83 35.99 -17.77
N LEU A 932 34.44 36.40 -18.98
CA LEU A 932 35.35 36.85 -20.04
C LEU A 932 35.03 38.24 -20.63
N ASP A 933 34.15 39.03 -20.00
CA ASP A 933 33.94 40.46 -20.30
C ASP A 933 34.65 41.40 -19.31
#